data_AF-A0A7N0UW01-F1
#
_entry.id   AF-A0A7N0UW01-F1
#
_cell.length_a   1.000
_cell.length_b   1.000
_cell.length_c   1.000
_cell.angle_alpha   90.00
_cell.angle_beta   90.00
_cell.angle_gamma   90.00
#
_symmetry.space_group_name_H-M   'P 1'
#
loop_
_entity.id
_entity.type
_entity.pdbx_description
1 polymer ?
#
loop_
_entity_poly.entity_id
_entity_poly.type
_entity_poly.pdbx_seq_one_letter_code
_entity_poly.pdbx_strand_id
1 'polypeptide(L)'
;DLRASFRQQDEDGQNDYYKPSGLAATRSLDIQTITAKGNLSSTASADSHNLVTPRTPTFHASTLGIWQAVISYEACVRLCLNAWSRRCPEAQMFLENECAILRDSFGLEKVLLQPEEELLTNHSPALSQELESTSTPKRTAEKIRVQVRKMKVIPDRRASCGMKSVAAKVESACCRLADMHSAFSSEWKFYKKTHFATQARTTKNYACVLRLKSYSEMDTIRVHPGSSESHVFFPESLADDLIIQALDSKGRTLGCAQVPTTSDDMGDRLSWCPLYHEPGHKLVGRLHLHIICENPIDNTHLKCGFVAETLAYDLVMETAMKEQHFHQRNLLLDESWVWLLSEFESYYGISNLYTKLRYVSYVMEVATPTHYCLSLVYDLLLPVYMKGQKRGILSHQENRMLREVEVQLERILALVFENYKSLNESSLSGILDFVMPPSGLAAPALEPAVELYKLLHDISSPEVQTSLCQYFQAAARKRSRRHLSETDEYVSSGREEKSIDSARTHAAYQKMETLCLNIRHEIFTDVEIQNQHILPRFVDLPSLSASLYSTELCNRLRNFLAACPPSAPSSPVAELVIATSDLQRDMSSWGISDIKGGVDSKQLFHSYMLSWIQDTRRASLESCQRDKVKWAGVKTQQATTPFLNKMHNHLMKTLRDFDVIICRWPEYIFPLENAIADIEKEIVASLEMQYADVIAPLEEIIKPRRFSLKYIQKLSQRSVPCYTVSDDLGILLNSVKRMLEVLHPEVEAQIKLWGSCLPGNGSTAPGDRLSEITVLLRSKFRDYTTAIVELLTNNTKLQRTTKLKTILQESKNHTESSEIRSRMDPLINLLTGTIIHLDRVFEPRVFIQVCRVFWNRMGQEVQRFLDTEKESESWYKGSRIIISVLDNLFASQMQHLQADSMEQKDLGAPQSVVEVHNMLSKENKGCI
;
A
#
# COMPACT_ATOMS: atom_id res chain seq x y z
N ASP A 1 15.03 -26.37 -27.05
CA ASP A 1 15.94 -26.41 -28.22
C ASP A 1 15.96 -25.09 -28.96
N LEU A 2 17.01 -24.28 -28.75
CA LEU A 2 18.04 -23.99 -29.75
C LEU A 2 18.93 -22.84 -29.24
N ARG A 3 20.19 -23.21 -29.05
CA ARG A 3 21.35 -22.41 -28.67
C ARG A 3 22.06 -21.97 -29.97
N ALA A 4 22.92 -20.95 -29.83
CA ALA A 4 24.09 -20.64 -30.70
C ALA A 4 23.76 -19.90 -32.02
N SER A 5 24.56 -18.96 -32.55
CA SER A 5 25.83 -18.29 -32.21
C SER A 5 26.08 -17.22 -33.29
N PHE A 6 26.88 -16.18 -33.04
CA PHE A 6 27.85 -15.51 -33.95
C PHE A 6 28.47 -14.33 -33.17
N ARG A 7 29.61 -14.48 -32.49
CA ARG A 7 31.04 -14.38 -32.89
C ARG A 7 31.55 -12.99 -33.30
N GLN A 8 32.48 -12.52 -32.46
CA GLN A 8 33.56 -11.53 -32.62
C GLN A 8 34.33 -11.60 -33.95
N GLN A 9 34.87 -10.44 -34.35
CA GLN A 9 36.19 -10.30 -34.94
C GLN A 9 36.87 -9.01 -34.45
N ASP A 10 38.14 -9.18 -34.11
CA ASP A 10 39.12 -8.26 -33.53
C ASP A 10 39.84 -7.38 -34.58
N GLU A 11 40.81 -6.62 -34.05
CA GLU A 11 42.01 -6.00 -34.64
C GLU A 11 41.89 -4.50 -34.96
N ASP A 12 42.87 -3.63 -34.68
CA ASP A 12 44.07 -3.63 -33.81
C ASP A 12 44.71 -2.23 -33.97
N GLY A 13 45.59 -1.82 -33.04
CA GLY A 13 46.64 -0.83 -33.32
C GLY A 13 46.54 0.56 -32.62
N GLN A 14 47.51 1.14 -31.90
CA GLN A 14 48.63 0.72 -31.04
C GLN A 14 49.52 1.98 -30.81
N ASN A 15 50.08 2.13 -29.59
CA ASN A 15 51.30 2.88 -29.19
C ASN A 15 51.27 4.44 -29.20
N ASP A 16 51.95 5.21 -28.33
CA ASP A 16 52.97 4.93 -27.30
C ASP A 16 53.32 6.20 -26.45
N TYR A 17 53.76 5.99 -25.19
CA TYR A 17 54.74 6.72 -24.34
C TYR A 17 54.60 8.21 -23.92
N TYR A 18 54.61 8.50 -22.60
CA TYR A 18 55.84 8.78 -21.80
C TYR A 18 55.55 8.97 -20.28
N LYS A 19 56.57 8.64 -19.48
CA LYS A 19 56.67 8.57 -18.00
C LYS A 19 56.78 9.94 -17.27
N PRO A 20 56.70 9.95 -15.92
CA PRO A 20 56.44 11.13 -15.08
C PRO A 20 57.69 11.75 -14.44
N SER A 21 57.58 12.99 -13.93
CA SER A 21 58.58 13.59 -13.03
C SER A 21 57.99 14.68 -12.11
N GLY A 22 58.05 14.37 -10.81
CA GLY A 22 58.29 15.15 -9.59
C GLY A 22 58.31 16.70 -9.50
N LEU A 23 57.90 17.11 -8.28
CA LEU A 23 58.35 18.24 -7.43
C LEU A 23 57.64 19.60 -7.49
N ALA A 24 56.84 19.82 -6.43
CA ALA A 24 56.82 20.96 -5.51
C ALA A 24 56.93 22.41 -6.03
N ALA A 25 55.90 23.22 -5.73
CA ALA A 25 56.06 24.54 -5.09
C ALA A 25 54.72 25.15 -4.67
N THR A 26 54.75 25.75 -3.49
CA THR A 26 53.78 26.58 -2.77
C THR A 26 53.44 27.90 -3.47
N ARG A 27 52.21 28.41 -3.23
CA ARG A 27 51.81 29.85 -3.07
C ARG A 27 50.27 29.88 -2.94
N SER A 28 49.71 30.16 -1.76
CA SER A 28 49.39 31.49 -1.22
C SER A 28 48.51 32.30 -2.16
N LEU A 29 47.24 32.49 -1.78
CA LEU A 29 46.33 33.44 -2.41
C LEU A 29 45.55 34.17 -1.31
N ASP A 30 45.98 35.42 -1.14
CA ASP A 30 45.43 36.44 -0.27
C ASP A 30 43.98 36.78 -0.64
N ILE A 31 43.17 36.98 0.40
CA ILE A 31 41.82 37.51 0.33
C ILE A 31 41.93 39.02 0.17
N GLN A 32 41.53 39.54 -1.01
CA GLN A 32 41.26 40.97 -1.20
C GLN A 32 39.76 41.24 -1.18
N THR A 33 39.37 42.00 -0.17
CA THR A 33 38.07 42.65 0.03
C THR A 33 37.82 43.68 -1.08
N ILE A 34 36.73 43.53 -1.84
CA ILE A 34 36.19 44.60 -2.71
C ILE A 34 34.76 44.89 -2.28
N THR A 35 34.57 46.12 -1.82
CA THR A 35 33.30 46.79 -1.57
C THR A 35 32.70 47.28 -2.88
N ALA A 36 31.44 46.93 -3.15
CA ALA A 36 30.62 47.61 -4.16
C ALA A 36 29.15 47.64 -3.74
N LYS A 37 28.63 48.85 -3.51
CA LYS A 37 27.20 49.15 -3.41
C LYS A 37 26.60 49.24 -4.82
N GLY A 38 25.47 48.58 -5.03
CA GLY A 38 24.62 48.76 -6.20
C GLY A 38 23.24 48.14 -5.95
N ASN A 39 22.23 48.99 -5.74
CA ASN A 39 20.82 48.59 -5.64
C ASN A 39 20.30 48.18 -7.01
N LEU A 40 19.56 47.06 -7.11
CA LEU A 40 18.34 47.00 -7.92
C LEU A 40 17.48 45.79 -7.50
N SER A 41 16.17 46.04 -7.53
CA SER A 41 15.04 45.26 -7.01
C SER A 41 14.70 43.98 -7.78
N SER A 42 14.38 42.89 -7.08
CA SER A 42 13.42 41.87 -7.53
C SER A 42 13.00 40.94 -6.39
N THR A 43 11.69 40.87 -6.19
CA THR A 43 10.87 39.87 -5.47
C THR A 43 11.58 38.58 -5.03
N ALA A 44 11.76 38.41 -3.72
CA ALA A 44 12.10 37.13 -3.10
C ALA A 44 10.82 36.45 -2.59
N SER A 45 10.41 35.37 -3.26
CA SER A 45 9.64 34.29 -2.65
C SER A 45 10.54 33.58 -1.64
N ALA A 46 10.00 33.31 -0.45
CA ALA A 46 10.71 32.72 0.66
C ALA A 46 11.16 31.27 0.38
N ASP A 47 12.47 31.07 0.25
CA ASP A 47 13.13 29.79 0.54
C ASP A 47 13.83 29.91 1.89
N SER A 48 13.10 29.55 2.96
CA SER A 48 13.69 29.35 4.28
C SER A 48 14.32 27.96 4.34
N HIS A 49 15.58 27.84 3.95
CA HIS A 49 16.41 26.74 4.46
C HIS A 49 16.55 26.95 5.97
N ASN A 50 15.85 26.13 6.76
CA ASN A 50 16.02 26.09 8.21
C ASN A 50 17.47 25.68 8.53
N LEU A 51 18.30 26.65 8.94
CA LEU A 51 19.58 26.40 9.60
C LEU A 51 19.30 25.77 10.96
N VAL A 52 19.13 24.45 11.00
CA VAL A 52 19.02 23.69 12.24
C VAL A 52 20.39 23.67 12.90
N THR A 53 20.51 24.30 14.08
CA THR A 53 21.72 24.23 14.89
C THR A 53 21.98 22.80 15.36
N PRO A 54 23.24 22.33 15.33
CA PRO A 54 23.57 20.97 15.75
C PRO A 54 23.29 20.77 17.24
N ARG A 55 22.71 19.60 17.59
CA ARG A 55 22.36 19.28 18.97
C ARG A 55 23.62 19.00 19.80
N THR A 56 23.70 19.60 20.98
CA THR A 56 24.76 19.41 21.98
C THR A 56 24.19 18.74 23.24
N PRO A 57 25.00 17.97 24.00
CA PRO A 57 24.55 17.33 25.23
C PRO A 57 24.31 18.34 26.36
N THR A 58 23.54 17.93 27.36
CA THR A 58 23.24 18.68 28.58
C THR A 58 24.30 18.36 29.63
N PHE A 59 25.17 19.32 29.91
CA PHE A 59 26.28 19.14 30.85
C PHE A 59 25.81 19.31 32.30
N HIS A 60 25.53 18.19 32.97
CA HIS A 60 25.00 18.14 34.34
C HIS A 60 26.07 18.37 35.42
N ALA A 61 27.30 17.87 35.24
CA ALA A 61 28.35 17.96 36.25
C ALA A 61 28.88 19.40 36.40
N SER A 62 28.94 20.15 35.29
CA SER A 62 29.36 21.54 35.23
C SER A 62 28.47 22.50 36.03
N THR A 63 27.28 22.06 36.44
CA THR A 63 26.34 22.85 37.28
C THR A 63 26.59 22.71 38.79
N LEU A 64 27.49 21.81 39.20
CA LEU A 64 27.69 21.41 40.62
C LEU A 64 28.54 22.39 41.44
N GLY A 65 29.09 23.45 40.83
CA GLY A 65 29.79 24.55 41.52
C GLY A 65 31.27 24.68 41.17
N ILE A 66 31.82 25.89 41.39
CA ILE A 66 33.18 26.29 41.02
C ILE A 66 34.25 25.45 41.75
N TRP A 67 33.99 25.03 42.99
CA TRP A 67 34.95 24.26 43.78
C TRP A 67 35.22 22.86 43.23
N GLN A 68 34.21 22.21 42.67
CA GLN A 68 34.35 20.90 42.04
C GLN A 68 35.17 21.00 40.74
N ALA A 69 35.03 22.10 39.99
CA ALA A 69 35.87 22.40 38.85
C ALA A 69 37.34 22.60 39.26
N VAL A 70 37.60 23.33 40.35
CA VAL A 70 38.97 23.52 40.89
C VAL A 70 39.58 22.17 41.33
N ILE A 71 38.82 21.32 42.02
CA ILE A 71 39.31 19.99 42.46
C ILE A 71 39.65 19.10 41.25
N SER A 72 38.81 19.13 40.21
CA SER A 72 39.01 18.34 38.99
C SER A 72 40.20 18.85 38.16
N TYR A 73 40.34 20.18 38.06
CA TYR A 73 41.50 20.83 37.46
C TYR A 73 42.80 20.46 38.18
N GLU A 74 42.79 20.53 39.52
CA GLU A 74 43.93 20.16 40.36
C GLU A 74 44.35 18.69 40.16
N ALA A 75 43.37 17.79 40.05
CA ALA A 75 43.58 16.39 39.74
C ALA A 75 44.21 16.19 38.34
N CYS A 76 43.73 16.88 37.31
CA CYS A 76 44.32 16.84 35.97
C CYS A 76 45.76 17.37 35.95
N VAL A 77 46.05 18.48 36.62
CA VAL A 77 47.42 19.04 36.69
C VAL A 77 48.37 18.08 37.39
N ARG A 78 47.97 17.51 38.54
CA ARG A 78 48.76 16.47 39.23
C ARG A 78 49.06 15.28 38.32
N LEU A 79 48.06 14.84 37.56
CA LEU A 79 48.19 13.73 36.63
C LEU A 79 49.16 14.05 35.49
N CYS A 80 49.01 15.21 34.85
CA CYS A 80 49.89 15.64 33.77
C CYS A 80 51.34 15.80 34.25
N LEU A 81 51.57 16.36 35.44
CA LEU A 81 52.91 16.46 36.03
C LEU A 81 53.54 15.08 36.33
N ASN A 82 52.73 14.14 36.82
CA ASN A 82 53.18 12.76 37.03
C ASN A 82 53.50 12.07 35.69
N ALA A 83 52.66 12.21 34.67
CA ALA A 83 52.93 11.66 33.34
C ALA A 83 54.13 12.31 32.63
N TRP A 84 54.32 13.62 32.83
CA TRP A 84 55.50 14.35 32.35
C TRP A 84 56.79 13.81 32.96
N SER A 85 56.77 13.47 34.26
CA SER A 85 57.91 12.81 34.93
C SER A 85 58.27 11.45 34.30
N ARG A 86 57.30 10.80 33.64
CA ARG A 86 57.46 9.55 32.89
C ARG A 86 57.79 9.76 31.41
N ARG A 87 58.00 11.01 30.96
CA ARG A 87 58.27 11.43 29.57
C ARG A 87 57.13 11.14 28.59
N CYS A 88 55.88 11.27 29.03
CA CYS A 88 54.71 11.20 28.15
C CYS A 88 54.57 12.51 27.34
N PRO A 89 54.63 12.48 25.99
CA PRO A 89 54.51 13.69 25.17
C PRO A 89 53.11 14.33 25.23
N GLU A 90 52.06 13.54 25.42
CA GLU A 90 50.67 13.99 25.51
C GLU A 90 50.44 14.91 26.72
N ALA A 91 51.20 14.68 27.81
CA ALA A 91 51.16 15.51 29.01
C ALA A 91 51.71 16.93 28.77
N GLN A 92 52.58 17.12 27.77
CA GLN A 92 53.18 18.42 27.47
C GLN A 92 52.11 19.44 27.09
N MET A 93 51.21 19.03 26.20
CA MET A 93 50.16 19.88 25.64
C MET A 93 49.27 20.47 26.75
N PHE A 94 48.96 19.70 27.80
CA PHE A 94 48.13 20.18 28.91
C PHE A 94 48.90 21.01 29.95
N LEU A 95 50.24 20.97 29.96
CA LEU A 95 51.10 21.75 30.86
C LEU A 95 51.66 23.02 30.18
N GLU A 96 51.54 23.14 28.87
CA GLU A 96 51.97 24.30 28.10
C GLU A 96 51.26 25.59 28.56
N ASN A 97 51.99 26.71 28.55
CA ASN A 97 51.50 28.04 28.92
C ASN A 97 50.76 28.08 30.28
N GLU A 98 51.37 27.49 31.31
CA GLU A 98 50.79 27.43 32.66
C GLU A 98 49.41 26.74 32.69
N CYS A 99 49.30 25.61 31.98
CA CYS A 99 48.07 24.84 31.85
C CYS A 99 46.90 25.64 31.24
N ALA A 100 47.16 26.57 30.30
CA ALA A 100 46.15 27.44 29.71
C ALA A 100 44.91 26.67 29.21
N ILE A 101 45.12 25.59 28.44
CA ILE A 101 44.03 24.75 27.92
C ILE A 101 43.14 24.20 29.04
N LEU A 102 43.73 23.75 30.16
CA LEU A 102 42.97 23.27 31.32
C LEU A 102 42.33 24.42 32.12
N ARG A 103 42.97 25.60 32.21
CA ARG A 103 42.40 26.75 32.91
C ARG A 103 41.15 27.27 32.18
N ASP A 104 41.24 27.38 30.87
CA ASP A 104 40.20 27.90 29.99
C ASP A 104 39.04 26.89 29.91
N SER A 105 39.35 25.59 29.72
CA SER A 105 38.34 24.53 29.60
C SER A 105 37.47 24.34 30.84
N PHE A 106 38.05 24.51 32.03
CA PHE A 106 37.31 24.46 33.30
C PHE A 106 36.64 25.80 33.66
N GLY A 107 36.82 26.85 32.85
CA GLY A 107 36.27 28.19 33.10
C GLY A 107 36.87 28.87 34.33
N LEU A 108 38.13 28.57 34.65
CA LEU A 108 38.81 29.01 35.88
C LEU A 108 39.61 30.30 35.73
N GLU A 109 39.66 30.90 34.54
CA GLU A 109 40.40 32.14 34.25
C GLU A 109 40.11 33.26 35.27
N LYS A 110 38.84 33.45 35.66
CA LYS A 110 38.41 34.50 36.60
C LYS A 110 38.39 34.08 38.07
N VAL A 111 38.73 32.82 38.36
CA VAL A 111 38.67 32.21 39.68
C VAL A 111 40.08 32.02 40.27
N LEU A 112 41.03 31.60 39.43
CA LEU A 112 42.44 31.48 39.80
C LEU A 112 43.13 32.85 39.75
N LEU A 113 44.23 32.99 40.50
CA LEU A 113 45.03 34.21 40.50
C LEU A 113 45.67 34.41 39.12
N GLN A 114 45.42 35.57 38.49
CA GLN A 114 46.02 35.93 37.21
C GLN A 114 47.37 36.66 37.43
N PRO A 115 48.39 36.38 36.61
CA PRO A 115 49.63 37.13 36.62
C PRO A 115 49.40 38.60 36.20
N GLU A 116 50.19 39.52 36.76
CA GLU A 116 50.05 40.97 36.54
C GLU A 116 50.14 41.36 35.05
N GLU A 117 50.84 40.56 34.23
CA GLU A 117 51.03 40.78 32.80
C GLU A 117 49.76 40.50 31.96
N GLU A 118 48.94 39.49 32.30
CA GLU A 118 47.68 39.16 31.59
C GLU A 118 46.57 40.19 31.89
N LEU A 119 46.56 40.73 33.11
CA LEU A 119 45.63 41.78 33.56
C LEU A 119 45.84 43.10 32.80
N LEU A 120 47.06 43.35 32.30
CA LEU A 120 47.42 44.55 31.55
C LEU A 120 47.11 44.45 30.04
N THR A 121 47.00 43.23 29.51
CA THR A 121 46.69 42.98 28.08
C THR A 121 45.19 42.97 27.77
N ASN A 122 44.33 42.63 28.74
CA ASN A 122 42.89 42.48 28.52
C ASN A 122 42.09 43.77 28.86
N HIS A 123 42.14 44.75 27.97
CA HIS A 123 41.19 45.88 27.95
C HIS A 123 40.37 45.90 26.65
N SER A 124 39.26 45.16 26.63
CA SER A 124 38.07 45.55 25.84
C SER A 124 36.79 45.02 26.51
N PRO A 125 35.68 45.79 26.56
CA PRO A 125 34.47 45.38 27.27
C PRO A 125 33.52 44.64 26.33
N ALA A 126 33.34 43.34 26.54
CA ALA A 126 32.25 42.58 25.93
C ALA A 126 31.23 42.18 26.99
N LEU A 127 30.09 42.89 26.95
CA LEU A 127 28.73 42.48 27.33
C LEU A 127 28.62 41.32 28.33
N SER A 128 28.50 41.68 29.61
CA SER A 128 27.78 40.85 30.58
C SER A 128 26.29 40.92 30.25
N GLN A 129 25.73 39.82 29.77
CA GLN A 129 24.28 39.67 29.63
C GLN A 129 23.81 38.47 30.46
N GLU A 130 23.02 38.81 31.47
CA GLU A 130 21.96 38.01 32.09
C GLU A 130 22.35 36.73 32.86
N LEU A 131 22.63 36.91 34.15
CA LEU A 131 22.12 36.00 35.17
C LEU A 131 20.78 36.57 35.66
N GLU A 132 19.69 36.26 34.97
CA GLU A 132 18.35 36.39 35.54
C GLU A 132 17.96 35.12 36.30
N SER A 133 17.36 35.39 37.44
CA SER A 133 16.87 34.48 38.46
C SER A 133 15.96 33.37 37.92
N THR A 134 16.29 32.13 38.27
CA THR A 134 15.29 31.05 38.40
C THR A 134 15.42 30.41 39.78
N SER A 135 14.35 30.58 40.55
CA SER A 135 13.91 29.85 41.74
C SER A 135 14.92 28.89 42.38
N THR A 136 15.27 29.18 43.64
CA THR A 136 15.81 28.19 44.58
C THR A 136 15.09 26.84 44.44
N PRO A 137 15.79 25.71 44.22
CA PRO A 137 15.16 24.42 44.41
C PRO A 137 14.83 24.29 45.90
N LYS A 138 13.56 24.01 46.21
CA LYS A 138 13.13 23.63 47.56
C LYS A 138 13.99 22.44 47.99
N ARG A 139 14.82 22.65 49.01
CA ARG A 139 15.74 21.65 49.57
C ARG A 139 14.95 20.44 50.07
N THR A 140 15.23 19.28 49.50
CA THR A 140 14.82 17.97 49.99
C THR A 140 15.56 17.65 51.28
N ALA A 141 14.85 17.24 52.33
CA ALA A 141 15.47 16.63 53.50
C ALA A 141 15.88 15.20 53.11
N GLU A 142 17.16 14.96 52.85
CA GLU A 142 17.66 13.64 52.44
C GLU A 142 17.71 12.61 53.58
N LYS A 143 17.56 13.05 54.85
CA LYS A 143 17.68 12.17 56.02
C LYS A 143 16.63 12.49 57.09
N ILE A 144 15.72 11.54 57.34
CA ILE A 144 14.72 11.64 58.42
C ILE A 144 15.04 10.59 59.48
N ARG A 145 15.48 11.02 60.67
CA ARG A 145 15.64 10.13 61.82
C ARG A 145 14.38 10.15 62.67
N VAL A 146 13.71 9.02 62.80
CA VAL A 146 12.46 8.87 63.54
C VAL A 146 12.68 8.07 64.82
N GLN A 147 12.29 8.62 65.96
CA GLN A 147 12.31 7.95 67.26
C GLN A 147 10.91 7.95 67.89
N VAL A 148 10.43 6.78 68.32
CA VAL A 148 9.12 6.60 68.98
C VAL A 148 9.29 6.64 70.50
N ARG A 149 9.05 7.81 71.11
CA ARG A 149 9.34 8.01 72.54
C ARG A 149 8.28 7.46 73.49
N LYS A 150 6.99 7.66 73.21
CA LYS A 150 5.88 7.23 74.09
C LYS A 150 4.61 6.94 73.31
N MET A 151 3.86 5.92 73.70
CA MET A 151 2.55 5.58 73.12
C MET A 151 1.47 5.57 74.20
N LYS A 152 0.35 6.26 73.95
CA LYS A 152 -0.84 6.26 74.80
C LYS A 152 -2.03 5.73 74.00
N VAL A 153 -2.47 4.52 74.30
CA VAL A 153 -3.68 3.92 73.73
C VAL A 153 -4.86 4.23 74.63
N ILE A 154 -5.96 4.69 74.04
CA ILE A 154 -7.24 4.87 74.73
C ILE A 154 -7.89 3.48 74.76
N PRO A 155 -8.07 2.83 75.93
CA PRO A 155 -8.66 1.51 75.97
C PRO A 155 -10.12 1.57 75.52
N ASP A 156 -10.46 0.82 74.46
CA ASP A 156 -11.82 0.72 73.96
C ASP A 156 -12.68 -0.08 74.96
N ARG A 157 -13.74 0.54 75.47
CA ARG A 157 -14.63 -0.07 76.47
C ARG A 157 -15.76 -0.79 75.73
N ARG A 158 -15.55 -2.04 75.32
CA ARG A 158 -16.65 -2.89 74.83
C ARG A 158 -16.65 -4.30 75.43
N ALA A 159 -17.68 -4.48 76.26
CA ALA A 159 -18.46 -5.66 76.55
C ALA A 159 -17.94 -7.04 76.10
N SER A 160 -17.64 -7.89 77.09
CA SER A 160 -18.15 -9.27 77.08
C SER A 160 -18.72 -9.62 78.46
N CYS A 161 -20.02 -9.91 78.46
CA CYS A 161 -20.77 -10.87 79.28
C CYS A 161 -20.54 -10.95 80.82
N GLY A 162 -21.62 -10.73 81.59
CA GLY A 162 -21.72 -11.25 82.96
C GLY A 162 -22.67 -10.48 83.90
N MET A 163 -23.97 -10.75 83.80
CA MET A 163 -24.97 -10.75 84.89
C MET A 163 -25.29 -9.46 85.69
N LYS A 164 -26.51 -8.96 85.41
CA LYS A 164 -27.60 -8.55 86.33
C LYS A 164 -27.32 -7.64 87.55
N SER A 165 -28.09 -6.54 87.55
CA SER A 165 -29.04 -6.11 88.59
C SER A 165 -28.71 -4.88 89.46
N VAL A 166 -29.79 -4.14 89.73
CA VAL A 166 -30.05 -3.20 90.85
C VAL A 166 -29.42 -1.81 90.68
N ALA A 167 -30.20 -0.86 90.13
CA ALA A 167 -31.00 0.15 90.87
C ALA A 167 -30.15 1.38 91.22
N ALA A 168 -30.43 2.54 90.60
CA ALA A 168 -31.49 3.47 90.95
C ALA A 168 -31.00 4.57 91.92
N LYS A 169 -31.32 5.79 91.50
CA LYS A 169 -31.63 6.99 92.28
C LYS A 169 -30.49 7.88 92.79
N VAL A 170 -30.91 9.15 92.87
CA VAL A 170 -30.32 10.33 93.49
C VAL A 170 -29.39 11.08 92.52
N GLU A 171 -29.86 11.96 91.64
CA GLU A 171 -30.85 13.05 91.78
C GLU A 171 -30.44 14.13 92.79
N SER A 172 -30.55 15.39 92.36
CA SER A 172 -30.54 16.61 93.18
C SER A 172 -29.16 17.18 93.53
N ALA A 173 -28.75 18.22 92.80
CA ALA A 173 -28.98 19.60 93.24
C ALA A 173 -27.94 20.57 92.68
N CYS A 174 -28.46 21.53 91.92
CA CYS A 174 -28.16 22.95 92.00
C CYS A 174 -26.72 23.45 91.74
N CYS A 175 -26.60 24.03 90.56
CA CYS A 175 -25.97 25.33 90.36
C CYS A 175 -26.07 26.23 91.60
N ARG A 176 -24.91 26.59 92.16
CA ARG A 176 -24.38 27.95 92.29
C ARG A 176 -23.32 27.92 93.38
N LEU A 177 -22.10 28.30 93.03
CA LEU A 177 -21.45 29.51 93.54
C LEU A 177 -19.99 29.47 93.12
N ALA A 178 -19.68 30.36 92.18
CA ALA A 178 -18.35 30.91 92.04
C ALA A 178 -18.02 31.70 93.31
N ASP A 179 -16.80 31.50 93.82
CA ASP A 179 -15.86 32.52 94.31
C ASP A 179 -14.96 31.95 95.42
N MET A 180 -13.73 32.49 95.46
CA MET A 180 -12.64 32.22 96.42
C MET A 180 -11.84 30.92 96.16
N HIS A 181 -10.80 30.96 95.33
CA HIS A 181 -9.51 31.62 95.53
C HIS A 181 -8.72 31.05 96.73
N SER A 182 -7.51 30.58 96.40
CA SER A 182 -6.31 30.55 97.25
C SER A 182 -6.46 30.04 98.69
N ALA A 183 -6.23 28.74 98.86
CA ALA A 183 -5.30 28.19 99.87
C ALA A 183 -5.61 26.70 100.10
N PHE A 184 -5.17 25.84 99.18
CA PHE A 184 -4.88 24.44 99.54
C PHE A 184 -3.66 23.95 98.73
N SER A 185 -2.62 24.81 98.72
CA SER A 185 -1.35 24.59 98.02
C SER A 185 -0.31 23.83 98.86
N SER A 186 -0.60 23.44 100.11
CA SER A 186 0.42 22.85 100.99
C SER A 186 0.14 21.41 101.43
N GLU A 187 -1.07 20.86 101.28
CA GLU A 187 -1.39 19.51 101.78
C GLU A 187 -1.52 18.43 100.70
N TRP A 188 -1.52 18.80 99.41
CA TRP A 188 -1.52 17.82 98.30
C TRP A 188 -0.16 17.15 98.05
N LYS A 189 0.92 17.65 98.67
CA LYS A 189 2.30 17.14 98.45
C LYS A 189 2.72 16.01 99.38
N PHE A 190 1.91 15.60 100.36
CA PHE A 190 2.25 14.50 101.27
C PHE A 190 1.35 13.25 101.11
N TYR A 191 0.20 13.35 100.45
CA TYR A 191 -0.79 12.26 100.39
C TYR A 191 -0.77 11.38 99.13
N LYS A 192 0.18 11.57 98.21
CA LYS A 192 0.38 10.67 97.05
C LYS A 192 1.61 9.77 97.14
N LYS A 193 2.30 9.78 98.28
CA LYS A 193 3.55 9.04 98.49
C LYS A 193 3.42 8.06 99.66
N THR A 194 2.38 7.20 99.65
CA THR A 194 2.36 5.86 100.29
C THR A 194 0.94 5.26 100.24
N HIS A 195 0.52 4.82 99.06
CA HIS A 195 -0.27 3.59 98.90
C HIS A 195 0.19 2.95 97.59
N PHE A 196 1.24 2.14 97.72
CA PHE A 196 1.78 1.28 96.66
C PHE A 196 1.02 -0.05 96.66
N ALA A 197 1.01 -0.68 95.49
CA ALA A 197 0.66 -2.09 95.23
C ALA A 197 -0.82 -2.43 95.48
N THR A 198 -1.66 -2.64 94.46
CA THR A 198 -1.53 -3.79 93.56
C THR A 198 -2.28 -3.50 92.27
N GLN A 199 -1.57 -3.06 91.24
CA GLN A 199 -1.87 -3.46 89.88
C GLN A 199 -0.52 -3.53 89.20
N ALA A 200 -0.02 -4.77 89.08
CA ALA A 200 1.01 -5.10 88.13
C ALA A 200 0.59 -4.48 86.79
N ARG A 201 1.22 -3.36 86.44
CA ARG A 201 1.16 -2.83 85.09
C ARG A 201 1.84 -3.90 84.26
N THR A 202 1.05 -4.80 83.71
CA THR A 202 1.47 -5.59 82.56
C THR A 202 1.95 -4.56 81.54
N THR A 203 3.27 -4.44 81.42
CA THR A 203 3.91 -3.84 80.25
C THR A 203 3.46 -4.69 79.08
N LYS A 204 2.29 -4.35 78.52
CA LYS A 204 1.92 -4.82 77.20
C LYS A 204 2.98 -4.23 76.28
N ASN A 205 3.91 -5.06 75.84
CA ASN A 205 4.91 -4.70 74.85
C ASN A 205 4.15 -4.40 73.55
N TYR A 206 3.84 -3.14 73.34
CA TYR A 206 3.35 -2.64 72.05
C TYR A 206 4.57 -2.50 71.13
N ALA A 207 4.38 -2.74 69.84
CA ALA A 207 5.40 -2.52 68.83
C ALA A 207 4.83 -1.59 67.75
N CYS A 208 5.68 -0.75 67.16
CA CYS A 208 5.30 0.12 66.06
C CYS A 208 6.07 -0.33 64.82
N VAL A 209 5.36 -0.47 63.70
CA VAL A 209 5.96 -0.73 62.40
C VAL A 209 5.98 0.57 61.61
N LEU A 210 7.16 0.98 61.16
CA LEU A 210 7.36 2.18 60.36
C LEU A 210 7.65 1.79 58.91
N ARG A 211 7.03 2.49 57.96
CA ARG A 211 7.22 2.29 56.53
C ARG A 211 7.06 3.62 55.79
N LEU A 212 7.92 3.89 54.80
CA LEU A 212 7.69 4.94 53.81
C LEU A 212 6.73 4.43 52.73
N LYS A 213 5.88 5.30 52.19
CA LYS A 213 4.89 4.90 51.18
C LYS A 213 5.54 4.35 49.90
N SER A 214 6.72 4.85 49.54
CA SER A 214 7.58 4.39 48.44
C SER A 214 8.19 3.00 48.63
N TYR A 215 8.41 2.54 49.86
CA TYR A 215 9.06 1.26 50.14
C TYR A 215 8.10 0.07 50.07
N SER A 216 8.61 -1.08 49.63
CA SER A 216 7.88 -2.35 49.53
C SER A 216 7.36 -2.82 50.91
N GLU A 217 6.27 -3.60 50.95
CA GLU A 217 5.71 -4.12 52.22
C GLU A 217 6.68 -5.01 53.01
N MET A 218 7.74 -5.52 52.37
CA MET A 218 8.76 -6.37 52.99
C MET A 218 9.80 -5.57 53.80
N ASP A 219 9.95 -4.27 53.54
CA ASP A 219 10.94 -3.39 54.19
C ASP A 219 10.34 -2.64 55.39
N THR A 220 9.74 -3.40 56.32
CA THR A 220 9.08 -2.86 57.51
C THR A 220 9.98 -2.89 58.73
N ILE A 221 10.16 -1.74 59.38
CA ILE A 221 11.03 -1.63 60.56
C ILE A 221 10.18 -1.64 61.82
N ARG A 222 10.46 -2.57 62.74
CA ARG A 222 9.75 -2.72 64.01
C ARG A 222 10.49 -2.04 65.16
N VAL A 223 9.86 -1.06 65.80
CA VAL A 223 10.42 -0.27 66.90
C VAL A 223 9.53 -0.35 68.14
N HIS A 224 10.13 -0.42 69.33
CA HIS A 224 9.38 -0.47 70.59
C HIS A 224 9.22 0.94 71.20
N PRO A 225 8.00 1.36 71.58
CA PRO A 225 7.76 2.69 72.15
C PRO A 225 8.47 2.83 73.51
N GLY A 226 9.33 3.84 73.64
CA GLY A 226 10.12 4.09 74.87
C GLY A 226 11.52 3.47 74.86
N SER A 227 11.88 2.73 73.80
CA SER A 227 13.28 2.44 73.50
C SER A 227 13.97 3.71 72.99
N SER A 228 15.28 3.83 73.22
CA SER A 228 16.10 4.89 72.60
C SER A 228 16.41 4.61 71.12
N GLU A 229 15.82 3.57 70.52
CA GLU A 229 16.06 3.16 69.13
C GLU A 229 15.49 4.21 68.17
N SER A 230 16.36 4.71 67.27
CA SER A 230 16.02 5.67 66.24
C SER A 230 16.38 5.08 64.88
N HIS A 231 15.46 5.14 63.92
CA HIS A 231 15.70 4.65 62.56
C HIS A 231 15.73 5.79 61.56
N VAL A 232 16.64 5.66 60.59
CA VAL A 232 16.87 6.66 59.54
C VAL A 232 16.17 6.18 58.27
N PHE A 233 15.35 7.05 57.69
CA PHE A 233 14.65 6.85 56.43
C PHE A 233 15.16 7.84 55.36
N PHE A 234 15.16 7.40 54.10
CA PHE A 234 15.56 8.19 52.93
C PHE A 234 14.35 8.32 52.00
N PRO A 235 13.58 9.42 52.06
CA PRO A 235 12.39 9.60 51.22
C PRO A 235 12.76 9.86 49.75
N GLU A 236 12.10 9.18 48.82
CA GLU A 236 12.39 9.25 47.38
C GLU A 236 11.75 10.45 46.67
N SER A 237 10.73 11.09 47.28
CA SER A 237 10.11 12.32 46.78
C SER A 237 9.42 13.14 47.88
N LEU A 238 9.09 14.40 47.59
CA LEU A 238 8.37 15.32 48.50
C LEU A 238 6.94 14.87 48.87
N ALA A 239 6.40 13.81 48.24
CA ALA A 239 5.05 13.29 48.50
C ALA A 239 5.05 11.96 49.28
N ASP A 240 6.21 11.57 49.82
CA ASP A 240 6.41 10.28 50.47
C ASP A 240 6.05 10.34 51.97
N ASP A 241 4.82 9.94 52.30
CA ASP A 241 4.30 9.96 53.68
C ASP A 241 4.88 8.81 54.52
N LEU A 242 5.26 9.12 55.77
CA LEU A 242 5.65 8.10 56.74
C LEU A 242 4.40 7.46 57.36
N ILE A 243 4.23 6.16 57.15
CA ILE A 243 3.14 5.38 57.71
C ILE A 243 3.63 4.64 58.96
N ILE A 244 2.93 4.85 60.07
CA ILE A 244 3.24 4.22 61.36
C ILE A 244 2.05 3.37 61.78
N GLN A 245 2.27 2.07 61.91
CA GLN A 245 1.26 1.10 62.29
C GLN A 245 1.56 0.55 63.69
N ALA A 246 0.64 0.75 64.64
CA ALA A 246 0.83 0.35 66.02
C ALA A 246 0.22 -1.04 66.27
N LEU A 247 0.99 -1.96 66.87
CA LEU A 247 0.63 -3.37 67.10
C LEU A 247 0.45 -3.68 68.59
N ASP A 248 -0.51 -4.55 68.91
CA ASP A 248 -0.66 -5.13 70.25
C ASP A 248 0.43 -6.17 70.55
N SER A 249 0.51 -6.64 71.80
CA SER A 249 1.49 -7.66 72.22
C SER A 249 1.30 -9.04 71.56
N LYS A 250 0.26 -9.20 70.72
CA LYS A 250 -0.03 -10.39 69.92
C LYS A 250 0.16 -10.14 68.40
N GLY A 251 0.69 -8.97 68.01
CA GLY A 251 0.96 -8.62 66.62
C GLY A 251 -0.23 -8.09 65.82
N ARG A 252 -1.36 -7.74 66.47
CA ARG A 252 -2.55 -7.21 65.77
C ARG A 252 -2.53 -5.69 65.71
N THR A 253 -2.90 -5.12 64.57
CA THR A 253 -2.95 -3.67 64.34
C THR A 253 -4.01 -2.99 65.20
N LEU A 254 -3.57 -2.07 66.07
CA LEU A 254 -4.39 -1.21 66.90
C LEU A 254 -4.86 0.03 66.14
N GLY A 255 -3.99 0.60 65.30
CA GLY A 255 -4.30 1.73 64.43
C GLY A 255 -3.09 2.24 63.65
N CYS A 256 -3.33 3.11 62.67
CA CYS A 256 -2.31 3.73 61.82
C CYS A 256 -2.29 5.26 61.96
N ALA A 257 -1.11 5.84 61.78
CA ALA A 257 -0.90 7.27 61.61
C ALA A 257 -0.12 7.50 60.32
N GLN A 258 -0.51 8.51 59.55
CA GLN A 258 0.25 8.99 58.39
C GLN A 258 0.81 10.37 58.74
N VAL A 259 2.13 10.52 58.59
CA VAL A 259 2.83 11.78 58.89
C VAL A 259 3.49 12.27 57.60
N PRO A 260 3.05 13.44 57.07
CA PRO A 260 3.66 14.02 55.89
C PRO A 260 5.08 14.48 56.19
N THR A 261 6.01 14.19 55.28
CA THR A 261 7.44 14.53 55.39
C THR A 261 7.74 15.98 55.00
N THR A 262 6.81 16.68 54.34
CA THR A 262 6.90 18.12 54.03
C THR A 262 6.07 18.95 55.01
N SER A 263 6.72 19.71 55.89
CA SER A 263 6.09 20.67 56.79
C SER A 263 7.02 21.88 56.90
N ASP A 264 6.49 23.09 56.73
CA ASP A 264 7.24 24.37 56.60
C ASP A 264 8.09 24.79 57.83
N ASP A 265 8.17 23.98 58.89
CA ASP A 265 8.89 24.30 60.13
C ASP A 265 10.16 23.43 60.20
N MET A 266 11.28 23.96 59.70
CA MET A 266 12.56 23.26 59.58
C MET A 266 13.35 23.33 60.90
N GLY A 267 13.02 22.41 61.82
CA GLY A 267 13.72 22.20 63.10
C GLY A 267 13.23 20.93 63.82
N ASP A 268 14.01 20.45 64.78
CA ASP A 268 13.78 19.23 65.57
C ASP A 268 12.33 19.10 66.09
N ARG A 269 11.54 18.17 65.54
CA ARG A 269 10.08 18.13 65.73
C ARG A 269 9.70 17.07 66.77
N LEU A 270 9.26 17.51 67.95
CA LEU A 270 8.57 16.68 68.95
C LEU A 270 7.05 16.86 68.80
N SER A 271 6.35 15.88 68.20
CA SER A 271 4.90 15.98 67.97
C SER A 271 4.12 14.73 68.43
N TRP A 272 2.92 14.96 68.96
CA TRP A 272 1.94 13.90 69.27
C TRP A 272 1.06 13.62 68.04
N CYS A 273 1.20 12.45 67.44
CA CYS A 273 0.44 12.01 66.27
C CYS A 273 -0.77 11.14 66.69
N PRO A 274 -2.00 11.43 66.21
CA PRO A 274 -3.17 10.59 66.47
C PRO A 274 -3.11 9.27 65.69
N LEU A 275 -3.49 8.17 66.34
CA LEU A 275 -3.63 6.83 65.73
C LEU A 275 -5.11 6.54 65.44
N TYR A 276 -5.42 6.12 64.22
CA TYR A 276 -6.79 5.82 63.76
C TYR A 276 -6.99 4.32 63.47
N HIS A 277 -8.17 3.77 63.74
CA HIS A 277 -8.53 2.40 63.37
C HIS A 277 -9.14 2.33 61.97
N GLU A 278 -8.50 1.66 61.02
CA GLU A 278 -9.06 1.32 59.70
C GLU A 278 -10.06 0.15 59.83
N PRO A 279 -11.22 0.15 59.13
CA PRO A 279 -11.74 1.12 58.17
C PRO A 279 -12.62 2.24 58.79
N GLY A 280 -12.78 2.26 60.12
CA GLY A 280 -13.76 3.12 60.82
C GLY A 280 -13.29 4.51 61.27
N HIS A 281 -12.02 4.88 60.99
CA HIS A 281 -11.39 6.18 61.32
C HIS A 281 -11.63 6.67 62.77
N LYS A 282 -11.78 5.76 63.73
CA LYS A 282 -11.90 6.11 65.16
C LYS A 282 -10.53 6.35 65.76
N LEU A 283 -10.37 7.42 66.53
CA LEU A 283 -9.14 7.74 67.25
C LEU A 283 -8.89 6.71 68.36
N VAL A 284 -7.86 5.86 68.22
CA VAL A 284 -7.52 4.77 69.14
C VAL A 284 -6.42 5.17 70.13
N GLY A 285 -5.64 6.21 69.82
CA GLY A 285 -4.56 6.66 70.69
C GLY A 285 -3.77 7.83 70.15
N ARG A 286 -2.72 8.22 70.88
CA ARG A 286 -1.73 9.21 70.43
C ARG A 286 -0.32 8.68 70.66
N LEU A 287 0.57 8.97 69.72
CA LEU A 287 1.94 8.47 69.67
C LEU A 287 2.89 9.68 69.64
N HIS A 288 3.88 9.69 70.52
CA HIS A 288 4.85 10.77 70.65
C HIS A 288 6.07 10.45 69.78
N LEU A 289 6.23 11.22 68.72
CA LEU A 289 7.34 11.11 67.78
C LEU A 289 8.36 12.21 68.02
N HIS A 290 9.61 11.88 67.78
CA HIS A 290 10.73 12.80 67.68
C HIS A 290 11.36 12.59 66.30
N ILE A 291 11.22 13.59 65.43
CA ILE A 291 11.66 13.55 64.04
C ILE A 291 12.78 14.58 63.89
N ILE A 292 14.00 14.10 63.66
CA ILE A 292 15.18 14.93 63.44
C ILE A 292 15.47 14.92 61.93
N CYS A 293 15.41 16.11 61.32
CA CYS A 293 15.86 16.34 59.94
C CYS A 293 17.26 16.97 60.01
N GLU A 294 18.29 16.25 59.56
CA GLU A 294 19.68 16.73 59.54
C GLU A 294 20.02 17.28 58.14
N ASN A 295 20.51 18.52 58.04
CA ASN A 295 21.03 19.12 56.80
C ASN A 295 22.53 18.79 56.62
N PRO A 296 23.05 18.61 55.39
CA PRO A 296 24.37 18.04 55.14
C PRO A 296 25.47 19.12 55.07
N ILE A 297 25.72 19.87 56.15
CA ILE A 297 26.88 20.79 56.19
C ILE A 297 28.03 20.28 57.06
N ASP A 298 27.80 19.34 57.98
CA ASP A 298 28.91 18.88 58.82
C ASP A 298 29.52 17.56 58.33
N ASN A 299 30.69 17.75 57.72
CA ASN A 299 31.72 16.78 57.40
C ASN A 299 31.85 15.67 58.45
N THR A 300 31.56 14.43 58.05
CA THR A 300 32.47 13.27 58.07
C THR A 300 31.65 11.98 58.05
N HIS A 301 31.99 11.09 57.10
CA HIS A 301 31.45 9.75 56.88
C HIS A 301 30.09 9.63 56.15
N LEU A 302 30.13 9.92 54.84
CA LEU A 302 29.15 9.46 53.85
C LEU A 302 29.39 7.98 53.51
N LYS A 303 28.35 7.15 53.60
CA LYS A 303 28.31 5.79 53.04
C LYS A 303 27.25 5.58 51.96
N CYS A 304 26.70 6.68 51.41
CA CYS A 304 25.85 6.65 50.22
C CYS A 304 25.89 8.02 49.52
N GLY A 305 27.03 8.34 48.90
CA GLY A 305 27.25 9.54 48.10
C GLY A 305 28.16 9.19 46.93
N PHE A 306 28.04 9.92 45.82
CA PHE A 306 28.96 9.78 44.69
C PHE A 306 30.41 9.75 45.18
N VAL A 307 31.21 8.84 44.63
CA VAL A 307 32.65 8.79 44.86
C VAL A 307 33.23 10.10 44.29
N ALA A 308 33.99 10.87 45.08
CA ALA A 308 34.45 12.20 44.66
C ALA A 308 35.21 12.16 43.33
N GLU A 309 35.88 11.04 43.09
CA GLU A 309 36.66 10.69 41.91
C GLU A 309 35.78 10.50 40.66
N THR A 310 34.57 9.92 40.78
CA THR A 310 33.66 9.77 39.61
C THR A 310 33.00 11.09 39.21
N LEU A 311 32.71 11.97 40.18
CA LEU A 311 32.25 13.33 39.89
C LEU A 311 33.34 14.18 39.24
N ALA A 312 34.58 14.06 39.72
CA ALA A 312 35.70 14.74 39.10
C ALA A 312 35.92 14.26 37.66
N TYR A 313 35.84 12.96 37.41
CA TYR A 313 35.91 12.41 36.06
C TYR A 313 34.79 12.91 35.15
N ASP A 314 33.54 12.92 35.63
CA ASP A 314 32.42 13.46 34.86
C ASP A 314 32.69 14.91 34.44
N LEU A 315 33.27 15.75 35.31
CA LEU A 315 33.68 17.13 34.97
C LEU A 315 34.82 17.19 33.95
N VAL A 316 35.86 16.37 34.07
CA VAL A 316 36.96 16.28 33.10
C VAL A 316 36.42 15.89 31.71
N MET A 317 35.44 14.99 31.69
CA MET A 317 34.80 14.54 30.47
C MET A 317 33.91 15.59 29.82
N GLU A 318 33.11 16.32 30.61
CA GLU A 318 32.30 17.42 30.10
C GLU A 318 33.15 18.57 29.57
N THR A 319 34.28 18.87 30.22
CA THR A 319 35.23 19.90 29.75
C THR A 319 35.88 19.48 28.44
N ALA A 320 36.32 18.22 28.31
CA ALA A 320 36.82 17.67 27.05
C ALA A 320 35.78 17.80 25.91
N MET A 321 34.52 17.47 26.19
CA MET A 321 33.43 17.59 25.21
C MET A 321 33.12 19.03 24.81
N LYS A 322 33.22 19.99 25.74
CA LYS A 322 32.98 21.41 25.47
C LYS A 322 34.08 22.02 24.58
N GLU A 323 35.34 21.77 24.93
CA GLU A 323 36.49 22.26 24.17
C GLU A 323 36.50 21.76 22.73
N GLN A 324 36.10 20.51 22.52
CA GLN A 324 36.11 19.90 21.20
C GLN A 324 34.81 20.09 20.41
N HIS A 325 33.90 20.92 20.91
CA HIS A 325 32.59 21.15 20.31
C HIS A 325 31.85 19.83 20.00
N PHE A 326 31.70 18.97 21.00
CA PHE A 326 30.98 17.71 20.86
C PHE A 326 29.52 17.93 20.45
N HIS A 327 29.11 17.32 19.34
CA HIS A 327 27.75 17.43 18.79
C HIS A 327 27.38 16.17 18.00
N GLN A 328 26.12 16.06 17.54
CA GLN A 328 25.57 14.88 16.83
C GLN A 328 26.34 14.39 15.56
N ARG A 329 27.34 15.14 15.08
CA ARG A 329 28.20 14.82 13.92
C ARG A 329 29.68 14.64 14.30
N ASN A 330 30.04 15.06 15.51
CA ASN A 330 31.36 14.92 16.09
C ASN A 330 31.24 14.20 17.44
N LEU A 331 31.22 12.87 17.39
CA LEU A 331 31.00 11.97 18.53
C LEU A 331 32.30 11.33 19.04
N LEU A 332 33.47 11.71 18.52
CA LEU A 332 34.76 11.18 18.95
C LEU A 332 35.56 12.30 19.59
N LEU A 333 36.27 11.97 20.67
CA LEU A 333 37.19 12.89 21.30
C LEU A 333 38.57 12.80 20.63
N ASP A 334 39.28 13.91 20.55
CA ASP A 334 40.70 13.96 20.14
C ASP A 334 41.55 13.05 21.03
N GLU A 335 42.54 12.40 20.41
CA GLU A 335 43.43 11.41 21.03
C GLU A 335 44.08 11.93 22.32
N SER A 336 44.39 13.23 22.35
CA SER A 336 45.03 13.87 23.50
C SER A 336 44.12 13.94 24.73
N TRP A 337 42.82 14.18 24.53
CA TRP A 337 41.84 14.18 25.63
C TRP A 337 41.37 12.77 25.99
N VAL A 338 41.34 11.85 25.02
CA VAL A 338 41.13 10.41 25.29
C VAL A 338 42.25 9.87 26.19
N TRP A 339 43.49 10.28 25.94
CA TRP A 339 44.63 9.97 26.81
C TRP A 339 44.41 10.51 28.23
N LEU A 340 44.03 11.79 28.38
CA LEU A 340 43.82 12.41 29.69
C LEU A 340 42.75 11.67 30.51
N LEU A 341 41.63 11.32 29.87
CA LEU A 341 40.56 10.55 30.50
C LEU A 341 41.00 9.12 30.87
N SER A 342 41.78 8.47 30.00
CA SER A 342 42.27 7.10 30.23
C SER A 342 43.29 7.05 31.39
N GLU A 343 44.19 8.02 31.46
CA GLU A 343 45.12 8.14 32.58
C GLU A 343 44.36 8.50 33.87
N PHE A 344 43.34 9.38 33.80
CA PHE A 344 42.52 9.72 34.97
C PHE A 344 41.79 8.49 35.51
N GLU A 345 41.22 7.66 34.62
CA GLU A 345 40.61 6.38 34.97
C GLU A 345 41.59 5.47 35.71
N SER A 346 42.79 5.28 35.15
CA SER A 346 43.79 4.39 35.72
C SER A 346 44.41 4.92 37.03
N TYR A 347 44.61 6.23 37.14
CA TYR A 347 45.31 6.84 38.27
C TYR A 347 44.40 6.94 39.51
N TYR A 348 43.12 7.28 39.32
CA TYR A 348 42.14 7.43 40.41
C TYR A 348 41.30 6.16 40.63
N GLY A 349 41.54 5.09 39.88
CA GLY A 349 40.91 3.78 40.10
C GLY A 349 39.42 3.75 39.73
N ILE A 350 39.03 4.48 38.69
CA ILE A 350 37.66 4.51 38.20
C ILE A 350 37.40 3.27 37.35
N SER A 351 36.19 2.72 37.45
CA SER A 351 35.80 1.55 36.66
C SER A 351 35.76 1.89 35.17
N ASN A 352 36.42 1.07 34.33
CA ASN A 352 36.31 1.14 32.87
C ASN A 352 34.87 1.03 32.35
N LEU A 353 34.00 0.34 33.10
CA LEU A 353 32.59 0.21 32.75
C LEU A 353 31.84 1.51 33.04
N TYR A 354 32.20 2.20 34.13
CA TYR A 354 31.67 3.51 34.48
C TYR A 354 32.03 4.56 33.42
N THR A 355 33.31 4.64 33.03
CA THR A 355 33.79 5.63 32.05
C THR A 355 33.11 5.46 30.69
N LYS A 356 32.95 4.22 30.22
CA LYS A 356 32.21 3.89 28.99
C LYS A 356 30.72 4.19 29.08
N LEU A 357 30.05 3.80 30.17
CA LEU A 357 28.62 4.08 30.37
C LEU A 357 28.34 5.58 30.43
N ARG A 358 29.22 6.35 31.09
CA ARG A 358 29.11 7.80 31.13
C ARG A 358 29.29 8.41 29.73
N TYR A 359 30.24 7.92 28.94
CA TYR A 359 30.43 8.39 27.57
C TYR A 359 29.19 8.11 26.71
N VAL A 360 28.69 6.88 26.77
CA VAL A 360 27.46 6.50 26.05
C VAL A 360 26.28 7.36 26.48
N SER A 361 26.12 7.70 27.77
CA SER A 361 25.01 8.55 28.18
C SER A 361 25.00 9.91 27.48
N TYR A 362 26.16 10.56 27.32
CA TYR A 362 26.24 11.83 26.59
C TYR A 362 26.08 11.65 25.07
N VAL A 363 26.62 10.57 24.49
CA VAL A 363 26.40 10.22 23.08
C VAL A 363 24.90 10.05 22.81
N MET A 364 24.18 9.34 23.70
CA MET A 364 22.75 9.06 23.55
C MET A 364 21.85 10.30 23.64
N GLU A 365 22.29 11.37 24.32
CA GLU A 365 21.56 12.65 24.34
C GLU A 365 21.54 13.37 22.99
N VAL A 366 22.55 13.14 22.15
CA VAL A 366 22.70 13.72 20.80
C VAL A 366 22.59 12.68 19.69
N ALA A 367 22.25 11.43 20.04
CA ALA A 367 22.32 10.33 19.11
C ALA A 367 21.31 10.46 17.98
N THR A 368 21.78 10.11 16.78
CA THR A 368 21.02 10.14 15.53
C THR A 368 21.03 8.77 14.89
N PRO A 369 20.02 8.41 14.08
CA PRO A 369 19.94 7.13 13.38
C PRO A 369 20.91 7.10 12.17
N THR A 370 22.21 7.20 12.44
CA THR A 370 23.30 7.18 11.48
C THR A 370 24.22 5.99 11.77
N HIS A 371 24.86 5.44 10.73
CA HIS A 371 25.81 4.34 10.90
C HIS A 371 26.92 4.70 11.89
N TYR A 372 27.49 5.91 11.75
CA TYR A 372 28.55 6.39 12.62
C TYR A 372 28.16 6.40 14.11
N CYS A 373 26.97 6.90 14.44
CA CYS A 373 26.50 6.96 15.82
C CYS A 373 26.20 5.57 16.39
N LEU A 374 25.52 4.72 15.63
CA LEU A 374 25.08 3.41 16.10
C LEU A 374 26.26 2.43 16.27
N SER A 375 27.20 2.43 15.34
CA SER A 375 28.41 1.60 15.45
C SER A 375 29.26 2.00 16.65
N LEU A 376 29.40 3.31 16.92
CA LEU A 376 30.10 3.79 18.13
C LEU A 376 29.39 3.33 19.42
N VAL A 377 28.06 3.44 19.49
CA VAL A 377 27.28 2.97 20.64
C VAL A 377 27.44 1.46 20.84
N TYR A 378 27.46 0.68 19.76
CA TYR A 378 27.70 -0.76 19.81
C TYR A 378 29.06 -1.10 20.41
N ASP A 379 30.13 -0.46 19.91
CA ASP A 379 31.50 -0.70 20.37
C ASP A 379 31.68 -0.38 21.86
N LEU A 380 30.98 0.65 22.36
CA LEU A 380 31.03 1.06 23.76
C LEU A 380 30.21 0.14 24.69
N LEU A 381 29.07 -0.37 24.22
CA LEU A 381 28.18 -1.23 25.01
C LEU A 381 28.58 -2.71 25.00
N LEU A 382 29.17 -3.22 23.92
CA LEU A 382 29.63 -4.60 23.80
C LEU A 382 30.46 -5.07 25.02
N PRO A 383 31.53 -4.36 25.46
CA PRO A 383 32.31 -4.77 26.62
C PRO A 383 31.52 -4.71 27.94
N VAL A 384 30.50 -3.84 28.03
CA VAL A 384 29.63 -3.72 29.20
C VAL A 384 28.74 -4.96 29.32
N TYR A 385 28.12 -5.40 28.23
CA TYR A 385 27.28 -6.60 28.24
C TYR A 385 28.10 -7.89 28.41
N MET A 386 29.27 -8.02 27.77
CA MET A 386 30.12 -9.20 27.94
C MET A 386 30.61 -9.39 29.38
N LYS A 387 30.90 -8.30 30.10
CA LYS A 387 31.31 -8.36 31.52
C LYS A 387 30.11 -8.40 32.48
N GLY A 388 29.00 -7.73 32.14
CA GLY A 388 27.79 -7.62 32.96
C GLY A 388 26.93 -8.89 33.03
N GLN A 389 27.01 -9.79 32.03
CA GLN A 389 26.30 -11.08 32.03
C GLN A 389 26.70 -12.01 33.21
N LYS A 390 27.86 -11.78 33.83
CA LYS A 390 28.20 -12.40 35.12
C LYS A 390 27.49 -11.61 36.24
N ARG A 391 26.34 -12.13 36.70
CA ARG A 391 25.52 -11.51 37.78
C ARG A 391 26.40 -11.01 38.94
N GLY A 392 26.30 -9.71 39.24
CA GLY A 392 26.91 -9.11 40.44
C GLY A 392 28.20 -8.32 40.25
N ILE A 393 28.66 -8.08 39.01
CA ILE A 393 29.89 -7.30 38.74
C ILE A 393 29.65 -5.79 38.66
N LEU A 394 28.50 -5.35 38.12
CA LEU A 394 28.18 -3.93 37.98
C LEU A 394 27.78 -3.30 39.33
N SER A 395 28.31 -2.12 39.61
CA SER A 395 27.88 -1.29 40.74
C SER A 395 26.43 -0.82 40.60
N HIS A 396 25.83 -0.35 41.70
CA HIS A 396 24.46 0.20 41.65
C HIS A 396 24.36 1.42 40.72
N GLN A 397 25.40 2.27 40.70
CA GLN A 397 25.46 3.45 39.84
C GLN A 397 25.56 3.06 38.36
N GLU A 398 26.42 2.11 38.00
CA GLU A 398 26.55 1.62 36.62
C GLU A 398 25.26 0.96 36.13
N ASN A 399 24.57 0.16 36.97
CA ASN A 399 23.28 -0.42 36.62
C ASN A 399 22.20 0.65 36.37
N ARG A 400 22.21 1.75 37.13
CA ARG A 400 21.28 2.85 36.91
C ARG A 400 21.53 3.53 35.56
N MET A 401 22.80 3.85 35.26
CA MET A 401 23.17 4.48 33.98
C MET A 401 22.88 3.57 32.80
N LEU A 402 23.18 2.27 32.91
CA LEU A 402 22.89 1.29 31.86
C LEU A 402 21.40 1.24 31.54
N ARG A 403 20.51 1.21 32.55
CA ARG A 403 19.05 1.23 32.32
C ARG A 403 18.57 2.49 31.62
N GLU A 404 19.16 3.64 31.95
CA GLU A 404 18.80 4.90 31.30
C GLU A 404 19.24 4.94 29.84
N VAL A 405 20.45 4.45 29.56
CA VAL A 405 20.98 4.25 28.21
C VAL A 405 20.11 3.27 27.43
N GLU A 406 19.72 2.14 28.02
CA GLU A 406 18.82 1.15 27.39
C GLU A 406 17.51 1.81 26.96
N VAL A 407 16.86 2.60 27.82
CA VAL A 407 15.62 3.31 27.49
C VAL A 407 15.79 4.29 26.32
N GLN A 408 16.92 5.02 26.27
CA GLN A 408 17.20 5.91 25.16
C GLN A 408 17.52 5.15 23.87
N LEU A 409 18.20 4.01 23.99
CA LEU A 409 18.57 3.17 22.87
C LEU A 409 17.34 2.52 22.22
N GLU A 410 16.38 2.03 23.02
CA GLU A 410 15.09 1.56 22.52
C GLU A 410 14.37 2.61 21.67
N ARG A 411 14.40 3.88 22.09
CA ARG A 411 13.76 4.97 21.34
C ARG A 411 14.42 5.21 19.99
N ILE A 412 15.76 5.15 19.93
CA ILE A 412 16.50 5.30 18.68
C ILE A 412 16.33 4.09 17.78
N LEU A 413 16.37 2.87 18.32
CA LEU A 413 16.13 1.65 17.54
C LEU A 413 14.72 1.64 16.95
N ALA A 414 13.70 2.01 17.74
CA ALA A 414 12.35 2.21 17.24
C ALA A 414 12.33 3.24 16.09
N LEU A 415 13.00 4.38 16.26
CA LEU A 415 13.09 5.41 15.23
C LEU A 415 13.77 4.90 13.94
N VAL A 416 14.84 4.10 14.05
CA VAL A 416 15.54 3.49 12.91
C VAL A 416 14.61 2.51 12.18
N PHE A 417 14.04 1.53 12.89
CA PHE A 417 13.21 0.49 12.29
C PHE A 417 11.90 1.04 11.74
N GLU A 418 11.29 2.04 12.37
CA GLU A 418 10.07 2.70 11.86
C GLU A 418 10.33 3.57 10.61
N ASN A 419 11.60 3.89 10.31
CA ASN A 419 11.97 4.76 9.19
C ASN A 419 13.05 4.15 8.27
N TYR A 420 13.22 2.83 8.24
CA TYR A 420 14.36 2.16 7.59
C TYR A 420 14.59 2.54 6.10
N LYS A 421 13.53 2.83 5.33
CA LYS A 421 13.62 3.31 3.93
C LYS A 421 13.94 4.81 3.77
N SER A 422 13.88 5.57 4.85
CA SER A 422 14.05 7.03 4.89
C SER A 422 15.33 7.45 5.62
N LEU A 423 16.14 6.49 6.07
CA LEU A 423 17.41 6.75 6.73
C LEU A 423 18.42 7.34 5.75
N ASN A 424 19.16 8.36 6.20
CA ASN A 424 20.12 9.04 5.37
C ASN A 424 21.28 9.64 6.16
N GLU A 425 22.50 9.27 5.76
CA GLU A 425 23.74 9.70 6.42
C GLU A 425 24.05 11.19 6.22
N SER A 426 23.52 11.86 5.19
CA SER A 426 23.76 13.28 4.93
C SER A 426 22.78 14.21 5.68
N SER A 427 21.64 13.69 6.16
CA SER A 427 20.67 14.47 6.93
C SER A 427 21.14 14.72 8.37
N LEU A 428 21.04 15.95 8.88
CA LEU A 428 21.41 16.26 10.27
C LEU A 428 20.63 15.43 11.31
N SER A 429 19.39 15.07 11.01
CA SER A 429 18.55 14.21 11.87
C SER A 429 18.73 12.72 11.60
N GLY A 430 19.51 12.33 10.59
CA GLY A 430 19.64 10.95 10.11
C GLY A 430 18.41 10.43 9.32
N ILE A 431 17.36 11.24 9.16
CA ILE A 431 16.12 10.87 8.45
C ILE A 431 15.81 11.94 7.39
N LEU A 432 15.36 11.48 6.22
CA LEU A 432 14.82 12.32 5.16
C LEU A 432 13.30 12.47 5.29
N ASP A 433 12.82 13.70 5.17
CA ASP A 433 11.38 14.00 5.19
C ASP A 433 10.68 13.65 3.86
N PHE A 434 11.40 13.50 2.75
CA PHE A 434 10.87 13.20 1.41
C PHE A 434 11.03 11.70 1.02
N VAL A 435 10.14 11.20 0.17
CA VAL A 435 10.21 9.82 -0.36
C VAL A 435 11.23 9.79 -1.49
N MET A 436 12.41 9.23 -1.23
CA MET A 436 13.37 9.00 -2.30
C MET A 436 12.86 7.92 -3.26
N PRO A 437 13.26 7.97 -4.55
CA PRO A 437 13.11 6.84 -5.45
C PRO A 437 13.73 5.58 -4.81
N PRO A 438 13.18 4.39 -5.10
CA PRO A 438 13.69 3.15 -4.55
C PRO A 438 15.15 2.96 -4.99
N SER A 439 16.07 3.03 -4.03
CA SER A 439 17.50 2.81 -4.26
C SER A 439 17.87 1.33 -4.32
N GLY A 440 16.97 0.44 -3.87
CA GLY A 440 17.19 -1.00 -3.75
C GLY A 440 18.26 -1.42 -2.73
N LEU A 441 18.86 -0.47 -2.01
CA LEU A 441 19.93 -0.70 -1.04
C LEU A 441 19.45 -0.43 0.38
N ALA A 442 19.81 -1.31 1.32
CA ALA A 442 19.57 -1.08 2.72
C ALA A 442 20.40 0.12 3.21
N ALA A 443 19.80 0.96 4.05
CA ALA A 443 20.52 2.08 4.62
C ALA A 443 21.68 1.58 5.51
N PRO A 444 22.87 2.23 5.47
CA PRO A 444 24.04 1.81 6.26
C PRO A 444 23.76 1.73 7.76
N ALA A 445 22.88 2.58 8.30
CA ALA A 445 22.48 2.58 9.70
C ALA A 445 21.65 1.36 10.14
N LEU A 446 21.08 0.58 9.21
CA LEU A 446 20.22 -0.56 9.54
C LEU A 446 21.01 -1.75 10.12
N GLU A 447 22.21 -2.01 9.60
CA GLU A 447 23.08 -3.09 10.07
C GLU A 447 23.50 -2.93 11.55
N PRO A 448 24.11 -1.80 11.98
CA PRO A 448 24.46 -1.61 13.38
C PRO A 448 23.24 -1.54 14.29
N ALA A 449 22.09 -1.06 13.81
CA ALA A 449 20.84 -1.10 14.58
C ALA A 449 20.36 -2.53 14.86
N VAL A 450 20.45 -3.43 13.87
CA VAL A 450 20.13 -4.84 14.07
C VAL A 450 21.10 -5.47 15.07
N GLU A 451 22.40 -5.22 14.96
CA GLU A 451 23.39 -5.75 15.91
C GLU A 451 23.19 -5.23 17.34
N LEU A 452 22.85 -3.95 17.51
CA LEU A 452 22.46 -3.38 18.81
C LEU A 452 21.18 -4.04 19.36
N TYR A 453 20.18 -4.27 18.52
CA TYR A 453 18.95 -4.93 18.94
C TYR A 453 19.21 -6.37 19.40
N LYS A 454 20.10 -7.11 18.72
CA LYS A 454 20.56 -8.45 19.11
C LYS A 454 21.35 -8.44 20.43
N LEU A 455 22.06 -7.34 20.72
CA LEU A 455 22.83 -7.19 21.95
C LEU A 455 21.91 -6.92 23.16
N LEU A 456 20.86 -6.12 22.98
CA LEU A 456 19.90 -5.77 24.02
C LEU A 456 18.91 -6.90 24.35
N HIS A 457 18.44 -7.61 23.33
CA HIS A 457 17.32 -8.54 23.46
C HIS A 457 17.71 -9.99 23.17
N ASP A 458 17.05 -10.92 23.87
CA ASP A 458 17.07 -12.32 23.47
C ASP A 458 16.15 -12.52 22.26
N ILE A 459 16.77 -12.67 21.10
CA ILE A 459 16.14 -12.88 19.79
C ILE A 459 15.29 -14.15 19.77
N SER A 460 15.51 -15.08 20.70
CA SER A 460 14.73 -16.32 20.83
C SER A 460 13.35 -16.07 21.44
N SER A 461 13.14 -14.92 22.10
CA SER A 461 11.86 -14.58 22.73
C SER A 461 10.82 -14.19 21.68
N PRO A 462 9.61 -14.79 21.70
CA PRO A 462 8.55 -14.44 20.75
C PRO A 462 8.06 -13.00 20.91
N GLU A 463 8.16 -12.43 22.12
CA GLU A 463 7.75 -11.04 22.42
C GLU A 463 8.66 -10.03 21.71
N VAL A 464 9.97 -10.28 21.74
CA VAL A 464 10.99 -9.48 21.05
C VAL A 464 10.84 -9.60 19.54
N GLN A 465 10.68 -10.82 19.02
CA GLN A 465 10.45 -11.04 17.59
C GLN A 465 9.21 -10.28 17.09
N THR A 466 8.13 -10.31 17.88
CA THR A 466 6.89 -9.59 17.57
C THR A 466 7.09 -8.09 17.61
N SER A 467 7.82 -7.57 18.61
CA SER A 467 8.15 -6.14 18.74
C SER A 467 8.93 -5.63 17.51
N LEU A 468 9.96 -6.36 17.06
CA LEU A 468 10.72 -5.99 15.87
C LEU A 468 9.84 -5.95 14.62
N CYS A 469 8.99 -6.96 14.43
CA CYS A 469 8.01 -6.99 13.34
C CYS A 469 7.02 -5.82 13.42
N GLN A 470 6.60 -5.40 14.62
CA GLN A 470 5.71 -4.25 14.81
C GLN A 470 6.33 -2.93 14.36
N TYR A 471 7.64 -2.72 14.56
CA TYR A 471 8.32 -1.52 14.06
C TYR A 471 8.31 -1.46 12.53
N PHE A 472 8.63 -2.56 11.85
CA PHE A 472 8.56 -2.62 10.38
C PHE A 472 7.12 -2.48 9.86
N GLN A 473 6.12 -3.03 10.56
CA GLN A 473 4.71 -2.78 10.24
C GLN A 473 4.34 -1.31 10.43
N ALA A 474 4.81 -0.64 11.48
CA ALA A 474 4.58 0.78 11.71
C ALA A 474 5.22 1.64 10.60
N ALA A 475 6.42 1.29 10.14
CA ALA A 475 7.07 1.89 8.99
C ALA A 475 6.22 1.76 7.72
N ALA A 476 5.77 0.53 7.41
CA ALA A 476 4.91 0.26 6.25
C ALA A 476 3.59 1.05 6.33
N ARG A 477 2.95 1.11 7.51
CA ARG A 477 1.74 1.95 7.75
C ARG A 477 2.00 3.43 7.52
N LYS A 478 3.14 3.95 7.97
CA LYS A 478 3.50 5.36 7.80
C LYS A 478 3.66 5.70 6.31
N ARG A 479 4.36 4.85 5.55
CA ARG A 479 4.53 5.02 4.09
C ARG A 479 3.23 4.84 3.32
N SER A 480 2.45 3.80 3.66
CA SER A 480 1.13 3.55 3.05
C SER A 480 0.22 4.76 3.19
N ARG A 481 0.06 5.31 4.40
CA ARG A 481 -0.75 6.51 4.65
C ARG A 481 -0.32 7.70 3.81
N ARG A 482 1.00 7.89 3.61
CA ARG A 482 1.52 8.98 2.77
C ARG A 482 1.12 8.81 1.31
N HIS A 483 1.34 7.63 0.72
CA HIS A 483 0.94 7.36 -0.68
C HIS A 483 -0.57 7.46 -0.88
N LEU A 484 -1.37 7.03 0.09
CA LEU A 484 -2.83 7.11 0.01
C LEU A 484 -3.33 8.55 0.09
N SER A 485 -2.69 9.41 0.89
CA SER A 485 -3.09 10.80 1.04
C SER A 485 -3.07 11.59 -0.28
N GLU A 486 -2.18 11.22 -1.22
CA GLU A 486 -2.11 11.82 -2.55
C GLU A 486 -3.37 11.57 -3.41
N THR A 487 -4.19 10.59 -3.04
CA THR A 487 -5.39 10.21 -3.80
C THR A 487 -6.69 10.54 -3.07
N ASP A 488 -6.63 11.20 -1.90
CA ASP A 488 -7.80 11.41 -1.01
C ASP A 488 -8.90 12.25 -1.66
N GLU A 489 -8.52 13.12 -2.59
CA GLU A 489 -9.44 13.92 -3.40
C GLU A 489 -10.40 13.06 -4.24
N TYR A 490 -10.01 11.84 -4.63
CA TYR A 490 -10.83 10.97 -5.50
C TYR A 490 -11.68 9.95 -4.74
N VAL A 491 -11.47 9.80 -3.43
CA VAL A 491 -12.18 8.82 -2.58
C VAL A 491 -13.10 9.49 -1.57
N SER A 492 -12.81 10.74 -1.21
CA SER A 492 -13.67 11.51 -0.30
C SER A 492 -15.00 11.82 -0.96
N SER A 493 -16.09 11.32 -0.39
CA SER A 493 -17.47 11.54 -0.82
C SER A 493 -17.96 12.97 -0.52
N GLY A 494 -17.20 13.99 -0.93
CA GLY A 494 -17.65 15.37 -0.97
C GLY A 494 -18.50 15.60 -2.22
N ARG A 495 -19.79 15.26 -2.13
CA ARG A 495 -20.79 15.56 -3.17
C ARG A 495 -20.81 17.06 -3.47
N GLU A 496 -20.14 17.47 -4.53
CA GLU A 496 -20.73 18.45 -5.43
C GLU A 496 -21.03 17.74 -6.74
N GLU A 497 -22.33 17.59 -6.99
CA GLU A 497 -22.95 17.11 -8.22
C GLU A 497 -22.69 18.10 -9.37
N LYS A 498 -21.42 18.31 -9.70
CA LYS A 498 -20.97 18.95 -10.94
C LYS A 498 -20.50 17.82 -11.82
N SER A 499 -21.11 17.68 -13.00
CA SER A 499 -20.80 16.66 -14.00
C SER A 499 -19.31 16.34 -14.01
N ILE A 500 -18.93 15.09 -13.72
CA ILE A 500 -17.54 14.66 -13.80
C ILE A 500 -17.14 14.78 -15.27
N ASP A 501 -16.31 15.77 -15.58
CA ASP A 501 -15.71 15.91 -16.90
C ASP A 501 -14.89 14.66 -17.23
N SER A 502 -14.95 14.20 -18.48
CA SER A 502 -14.17 13.06 -18.99
C SER A 502 -12.68 13.17 -18.66
N ALA A 503 -12.13 14.39 -18.66
CA ALA A 503 -10.74 14.68 -18.29
C ALA A 503 -10.43 14.43 -16.80
N ARG A 504 -11.37 14.70 -15.88
CA ARG A 504 -11.17 14.44 -14.45
C ARG A 504 -11.21 12.96 -14.15
N THR A 505 -12.11 12.20 -14.78
CA THR A 505 -12.11 10.74 -14.69
C THR A 505 -10.80 10.17 -15.20
N HIS A 506 -10.32 10.61 -16.36
CA HIS A 506 -9.04 10.18 -16.93
C HIS A 506 -7.88 10.38 -15.95
N ALA A 507 -7.74 11.59 -15.39
CA ALA A 507 -6.69 11.91 -14.42
C ALA A 507 -6.80 11.09 -13.13
N ALA A 508 -8.02 10.86 -12.63
CA ALA A 508 -8.26 10.07 -11.42
C ALA A 508 -7.80 8.61 -11.59
N TYR A 509 -8.10 7.99 -12.74
CA TYR A 509 -7.65 6.62 -13.04
C TYR A 509 -6.14 6.52 -13.20
N GLN A 510 -5.49 7.49 -13.86
CA GLN A 510 -4.02 7.55 -13.97
C GLN A 510 -3.33 7.74 -12.61
N LYS A 511 -3.92 8.54 -11.71
CA LYS A 511 -3.42 8.69 -10.34
C LYS A 511 -3.54 7.39 -9.55
N MET A 512 -4.64 6.67 -9.71
CA MET A 512 -4.83 5.36 -9.08
C MET A 512 -3.87 4.30 -9.64
N GLU A 513 -3.60 4.33 -10.95
CA GLU A 513 -2.57 3.48 -11.56
C GLU A 513 -1.18 3.78 -10.99
N THR A 514 -0.81 5.06 -10.89
CA THR A 514 0.46 5.49 -10.30
C THR A 514 0.58 5.01 -8.85
N LEU A 515 -0.52 5.04 -8.07
CA LEU A 515 -0.54 4.49 -6.71
C LEU A 515 -0.24 2.98 -6.70
N CYS A 516 -0.83 2.20 -7.60
CA CYS A 516 -0.54 0.76 -7.73
C CYS A 516 0.95 0.52 -8.05
N LEU A 517 1.53 1.31 -8.96
CA LEU A 517 2.94 1.22 -9.32
C LEU A 517 3.86 1.60 -8.15
N ASN A 518 3.55 2.68 -7.43
CA ASN A 518 4.31 3.10 -6.24
C ASN A 518 4.31 2.00 -5.17
N ILE A 519 3.14 1.42 -4.86
CA ILE A 519 3.04 0.32 -3.90
C ILE A 519 3.79 -0.93 -4.38
N ARG A 520 3.73 -1.24 -5.68
CA ARG A 520 4.52 -2.33 -6.28
C ARG A 520 6.01 -2.10 -6.08
N HIS A 521 6.51 -0.89 -6.34
CA HIS A 521 7.91 -0.53 -6.12
C HIS A 521 8.31 -0.56 -4.64
N GLU A 522 7.41 -0.15 -3.72
CA GLU A 522 7.64 -0.24 -2.29
C GLU A 522 7.88 -1.68 -1.82
N ILE A 523 7.02 -2.62 -2.25
CA ILE A 523 7.14 -4.04 -1.90
C ILE A 523 8.39 -4.62 -2.55
N PHE A 524 8.68 -4.27 -3.80
CA PHE A 524 9.89 -4.74 -4.46
C PHE A 524 11.17 -4.28 -3.75
N THR A 525 11.20 -3.04 -3.26
CA THR A 525 12.33 -2.52 -2.45
C THR A 525 12.51 -3.34 -1.17
N ASP A 526 11.41 -3.83 -0.57
CA ASP A 526 11.49 -4.70 0.60
C ASP A 526 12.08 -6.07 0.28
N VAL A 527 11.79 -6.60 -0.92
CA VAL A 527 12.41 -7.81 -1.44
C VAL A 527 13.92 -7.60 -1.63
N GLU A 528 14.33 -6.45 -2.19
CA GLU A 528 15.75 -6.11 -2.38
C GLU A 528 16.51 -5.94 -1.06
N ILE A 529 15.89 -5.33 -0.05
CA ILE A 529 16.46 -5.18 1.30
C ILE A 529 16.58 -6.54 1.99
N GLN A 530 15.55 -7.40 1.90
CA GLN A 530 15.58 -8.75 2.49
C GLN A 530 16.72 -9.61 1.90
N ASN A 531 16.99 -9.45 0.60
CA ASN A 531 18.03 -10.18 -0.11
C ASN A 531 19.46 -9.77 0.28
N GLN A 532 19.64 -8.67 1.01
CA GLN A 532 20.95 -8.26 1.56
C GLN A 532 21.31 -8.99 2.87
N HIS A 533 20.40 -9.81 3.41
CA HIS A 533 20.65 -10.67 4.58
C HIS A 533 21.03 -9.93 5.88
N ILE A 534 20.69 -8.65 5.99
CA ILE A 534 20.93 -7.84 7.21
C ILE A 534 19.93 -8.21 8.32
N LEU A 535 18.69 -8.51 7.94
CA LEU A 535 17.61 -8.79 8.89
C LEU A 535 17.66 -10.24 9.42
N PRO A 536 17.24 -10.49 10.68
CA PRO A 536 17.10 -11.83 11.21
C PRO A 536 16.10 -12.69 10.41
N ARG A 537 16.34 -14.01 10.36
CA ARG A 537 15.53 -14.96 9.55
C ARG A 537 14.04 -15.00 9.88
N PHE A 538 13.63 -14.64 11.09
CA PHE A 538 12.21 -14.62 11.48
C PHE A 538 11.46 -13.39 10.95
N VAL A 539 12.18 -12.35 10.48
CA VAL A 539 11.59 -11.18 9.85
C VAL A 539 11.50 -11.44 8.35
N ASP A 540 10.29 -11.70 7.87
CA ASP A 540 9.98 -11.74 6.45
C ASP A 540 9.40 -10.38 6.03
N LEU A 541 10.30 -9.44 5.73
CA LEU A 541 9.93 -8.06 5.42
C LEU A 541 8.96 -7.94 4.23
N PRO A 542 9.16 -8.65 3.10
CA PRO A 542 8.24 -8.62 1.96
C PRO A 542 6.83 -9.09 2.28
N SER A 543 6.66 -10.20 3.01
CA SER A 543 5.30 -10.67 3.32
C SER A 543 4.60 -9.78 4.35
N LEU A 544 5.33 -9.26 5.33
CA LEU A 544 4.83 -8.29 6.30
C LEU A 544 4.33 -7.02 5.59
N SER A 545 5.15 -6.43 4.73
CA SER A 545 4.79 -5.18 4.05
C SER A 545 3.74 -5.39 2.98
N ALA A 546 3.85 -6.45 2.16
CA ALA A 546 2.86 -6.77 1.13
C ALA A 546 1.48 -7.05 1.71
N SER A 547 1.40 -7.76 2.84
CA SER A 547 0.10 -8.00 3.50
C SER A 547 -0.61 -6.69 3.85
N LEU A 548 0.15 -5.71 4.36
CA LEU A 548 -0.38 -4.41 4.76
C LEU A 548 -0.73 -3.54 3.54
N TYR A 549 0.22 -3.37 2.62
CA TYR A 549 0.02 -2.55 1.43
C TYR A 549 -1.11 -3.09 0.55
N SER A 550 -1.18 -4.41 0.33
CA SER A 550 -2.19 -5.03 -0.52
C SER A 550 -3.60 -4.89 0.08
N THR A 551 -3.77 -5.08 1.39
CA THR A 551 -5.07 -4.89 2.05
C THR A 551 -5.56 -3.44 1.97
N GLU A 552 -4.69 -2.48 2.25
CA GLU A 552 -5.03 -1.06 2.24
C GLU A 552 -5.29 -0.55 0.82
N LEU A 553 -4.45 -0.95 -0.15
CA LEU A 553 -4.68 -0.67 -1.57
C LEU A 553 -6.00 -1.27 -2.06
N CYS A 554 -6.32 -2.50 -1.66
CA CYS A 554 -7.56 -3.13 -2.07
C CYS A 554 -8.79 -2.37 -1.52
N ASN A 555 -8.77 -1.96 -0.25
CA ASN A 555 -9.82 -1.12 0.32
C ASN A 555 -9.92 0.23 -0.39
N ARG A 556 -8.78 0.83 -0.72
CA ARG A 556 -8.72 2.08 -1.46
C ARG A 556 -9.33 1.97 -2.85
N LEU A 557 -8.96 0.94 -3.60
CA LEU A 557 -9.49 0.66 -4.93
C LEU A 557 -11.00 0.39 -4.90
N ARG A 558 -11.50 -0.38 -3.91
CA ARG A 558 -12.95 -0.59 -3.74
C ARG A 558 -13.69 0.73 -3.52
N ASN A 559 -13.18 1.57 -2.63
CA ASN A 559 -13.81 2.86 -2.34
C ASN A 559 -13.75 3.80 -3.55
N PHE A 560 -12.63 3.81 -4.29
CA PHE A 560 -12.48 4.57 -5.52
C PHE A 560 -13.44 4.11 -6.63
N LEU A 561 -13.52 2.81 -6.91
CA LEU A 561 -14.41 2.26 -7.92
C LEU A 561 -15.90 2.42 -7.55
N ALA A 562 -16.22 2.50 -6.26
CA ALA A 562 -17.55 2.85 -5.79
C ALA A 562 -17.87 4.35 -5.99
N ALA A 563 -16.91 5.24 -5.79
CA ALA A 563 -17.07 6.68 -5.98
C ALA A 563 -17.04 7.11 -7.46
N CYS A 564 -16.18 6.47 -8.25
CA CYS A 564 -15.92 6.77 -9.67
C CYS A 564 -16.09 5.48 -10.51
N PRO A 565 -17.32 4.95 -10.67
CA PRO A 565 -17.54 3.69 -11.37
C PRO A 565 -17.13 3.79 -12.85
N PRO A 566 -16.35 2.83 -13.37
CA PRO A 566 -15.95 2.83 -14.77
C PRO A 566 -17.14 2.48 -15.67
N SER A 567 -17.40 3.30 -16.69
CA SER A 567 -18.51 3.11 -17.63
C SER A 567 -18.16 2.21 -18.82
N ALA A 568 -16.88 2.09 -19.15
CA ALA A 568 -16.36 1.27 -20.25
C ALA A 568 -14.87 0.96 -20.03
N PRO A 569 -14.31 -0.08 -20.70
CA PRO A 569 -12.88 -0.39 -20.66
C PRO A 569 -12.04 0.60 -21.50
N SER A 570 -12.07 1.88 -21.12
CA SER A 570 -11.24 2.92 -21.74
C SER A 570 -9.75 2.76 -21.37
N SER A 571 -8.84 3.39 -22.12
CA SER A 571 -7.37 3.27 -21.90
C SER A 571 -6.95 3.41 -20.42
N PRO A 572 -7.38 4.44 -19.67
CA PRO A 572 -6.97 4.59 -18.26
C PRO A 572 -7.52 3.50 -17.35
N VAL A 573 -8.70 2.98 -17.66
CA VAL A 573 -9.31 1.86 -16.91
C VAL A 573 -8.54 0.58 -17.22
N ALA A 574 -8.18 0.36 -18.48
CA ALA A 574 -7.37 -0.78 -18.91
C ALA A 574 -5.97 -0.75 -18.28
N GLU A 575 -5.32 0.42 -18.23
CA GLU A 575 -4.04 0.66 -17.54
C GLU A 575 -4.12 0.34 -16.04
N LEU A 576 -5.18 0.78 -15.36
CA LEU A 576 -5.41 0.42 -13.96
C LEU A 576 -5.64 -1.09 -13.76
N VAL A 577 -6.42 -1.73 -14.64
CA VAL A 577 -6.63 -3.19 -14.63
C VAL A 577 -5.30 -3.92 -14.83
N ILE A 578 -4.45 -3.42 -15.73
CA ILE A 578 -3.10 -3.94 -15.97
C ILE A 578 -2.24 -3.81 -14.71
N ALA A 579 -2.14 -2.62 -14.13
CA ALA A 579 -1.30 -2.35 -12.96
C ALA A 579 -1.73 -3.19 -11.74
N THR A 580 -3.03 -3.32 -11.49
CA THR A 580 -3.56 -4.12 -10.38
C THR A 580 -3.32 -5.62 -10.57
N SER A 581 -3.48 -6.12 -11.79
CA SER A 581 -3.23 -7.53 -12.12
C SER A 581 -1.74 -7.86 -12.12
N ASP A 582 -0.88 -6.96 -12.61
CA ASP A 582 0.57 -7.12 -12.59
C ASP A 582 1.11 -7.11 -11.16
N LEU A 583 0.61 -6.26 -10.28
CA LEU A 583 0.94 -6.30 -8.85
C LEU A 583 0.63 -7.68 -8.24
N GLN A 584 -0.55 -8.25 -8.54
CA GLN A 584 -0.95 -9.57 -8.04
C GLN A 584 -0.03 -10.68 -8.56
N ARG A 585 0.29 -10.67 -9.86
CA ARG A 585 1.22 -11.62 -10.48
C ARG A 585 2.63 -11.50 -9.89
N ASP A 586 3.11 -10.28 -9.70
CA ASP A 586 4.46 -10.03 -9.20
C ASP A 586 4.61 -10.48 -7.74
N MET A 587 3.60 -10.28 -6.90
CA MET A 587 3.58 -10.84 -5.54
C MET A 587 3.76 -12.37 -5.53
N SER A 588 3.05 -13.09 -6.42
CA SER A 588 3.25 -14.54 -6.58
C SER A 588 4.66 -14.88 -7.08
N SER A 589 5.24 -14.07 -7.97
CA SER A 589 6.59 -14.28 -8.49
C SER A 589 7.68 -14.06 -7.43
N TRP A 590 7.43 -13.18 -6.45
CA TRP A 590 8.33 -12.92 -5.33
C TRP A 590 8.17 -13.93 -4.18
N GLY A 591 7.33 -14.96 -4.34
CA GLY A 591 7.10 -16.00 -3.34
C GLY A 591 6.22 -15.57 -2.17
N ILE A 592 5.49 -14.46 -2.29
CA ILE A 592 4.56 -13.98 -1.27
C ILE A 592 3.25 -14.77 -1.37
N SER A 593 2.80 -15.33 -0.25
CA SER A 593 1.58 -16.14 -0.20
C SER A 593 0.31 -15.29 -0.37
N ASP A 594 -0.80 -15.94 -0.73
CA ASP A 594 -2.08 -15.26 -0.93
C ASP A 594 -2.54 -14.52 0.33
N ILE A 595 -2.62 -13.19 0.24
CA ILE A 595 -3.00 -12.32 1.34
C ILE A 595 -4.52 -12.25 1.45
N LYS A 596 -5.07 -12.67 2.60
CA LYS A 596 -6.51 -12.53 2.89
C LYS A 596 -6.93 -11.07 2.90
N GLY A 597 -7.87 -10.71 2.02
CA GLY A 597 -8.36 -9.33 1.88
C GLY A 597 -7.44 -8.42 1.08
N GLY A 598 -6.36 -8.95 0.49
CA GLY A 598 -5.49 -8.25 -0.45
C GLY A 598 -6.15 -8.03 -1.81
N VAL A 599 -5.37 -7.47 -2.75
CA VAL A 599 -5.80 -7.17 -4.12
C VAL A 599 -6.10 -8.47 -4.88
N ASP A 600 -7.39 -8.71 -5.14
CA ASP A 600 -7.86 -9.64 -6.16
C ASP A 600 -8.36 -8.83 -7.36
N SER A 601 -7.50 -8.70 -8.36
CA SER A 601 -7.79 -7.92 -9.57
C SER A 601 -9.03 -8.43 -10.30
N LYS A 602 -9.24 -9.74 -10.36
CA LYS A 602 -10.41 -10.33 -11.03
C LYS A 602 -11.69 -9.96 -10.28
N GLN A 603 -11.73 -10.17 -8.97
CA GLN A 603 -12.91 -9.90 -8.16
C GLN A 603 -13.26 -8.40 -8.14
N LEU A 604 -12.26 -7.52 -8.08
CA LEU A 604 -12.46 -6.06 -8.08
C LEU A 604 -13.22 -5.57 -9.32
N PHE A 605 -12.90 -6.11 -10.50
CA PHE A 605 -13.44 -5.64 -11.77
C PHE A 605 -14.56 -6.52 -12.34
N HIS A 606 -14.81 -7.71 -11.76
CA HIS A 606 -15.76 -8.71 -12.31
C HIS A 606 -17.17 -8.15 -12.56
N SER A 607 -17.75 -7.46 -11.59
CA SER A 607 -19.11 -6.88 -11.72
C SER A 607 -19.18 -5.83 -12.82
N TYR A 608 -18.14 -5.00 -12.94
CA TYR A 608 -18.05 -3.97 -13.97
C TYR A 608 -17.87 -4.58 -15.36
N MET A 609 -17.01 -5.59 -15.51
CA MET A 609 -16.80 -6.29 -16.78
C MET A 609 -18.10 -6.90 -17.31
N LEU A 610 -18.87 -7.59 -16.46
CA LEU A 610 -20.16 -8.14 -16.85
C LEU A 610 -21.17 -7.05 -17.21
N SER A 611 -21.19 -5.95 -16.46
CA SER A 611 -22.04 -4.79 -16.80
C SER A 611 -21.65 -4.20 -18.15
N TRP A 612 -20.37 -3.98 -18.43
CA TRP A 612 -19.92 -3.42 -19.72
C TRP A 612 -20.33 -4.30 -20.89
N ILE A 613 -20.22 -5.63 -20.77
CA ILE A 613 -20.68 -6.56 -21.82
C ILE A 613 -22.20 -6.42 -22.03
N GLN A 614 -22.97 -6.39 -20.94
CA GLN A 614 -24.44 -6.25 -21.02
C GLN A 614 -24.88 -4.88 -21.55
N ASP A 615 -24.22 -3.80 -21.14
CA ASP A 615 -24.51 -2.43 -21.54
C ASP A 615 -24.15 -2.21 -23.01
N THR A 616 -23.01 -2.76 -23.45
CA THR A 616 -22.61 -2.73 -24.87
C THR A 616 -23.59 -3.51 -25.73
N ARG A 617 -24.02 -4.69 -25.26
CA ARG A 617 -25.09 -5.47 -25.91
C ARG A 617 -26.36 -4.64 -26.02
N ARG A 618 -26.84 -4.04 -24.92
CA ARG A 618 -28.07 -3.24 -24.91
C ARG A 618 -27.99 -2.04 -25.85
N ALA A 619 -26.92 -1.25 -25.75
CA ALA A 619 -26.71 -0.07 -26.58
C ALA A 619 -26.63 -0.40 -28.08
N SER A 620 -25.97 -1.50 -28.43
CA SER A 620 -25.87 -1.99 -29.82
C SER A 620 -27.23 -2.44 -30.36
N LEU A 621 -27.99 -3.21 -29.57
CA LEU A 621 -29.35 -3.66 -29.94
C LEU A 621 -30.30 -2.46 -30.12
N GLU A 622 -30.25 -1.48 -29.22
CA GLU A 622 -31.03 -0.24 -29.36
C GLU A 622 -30.62 0.58 -30.59
N SER A 623 -29.33 0.59 -30.94
CA SER A 623 -28.87 1.25 -32.17
C SER A 623 -29.42 0.55 -33.41
N CYS A 624 -29.49 -0.79 -33.42
CA CYS A 624 -30.11 -1.56 -34.50
C CYS A 624 -31.60 -1.21 -34.65
N GLN A 625 -32.31 -1.07 -33.53
CA GLN A 625 -33.74 -0.74 -33.52
C GLN A 625 -34.05 0.71 -33.88
N ARG A 626 -33.12 1.66 -33.77
CA ARG A 626 -33.35 3.09 -34.10
C ARG A 626 -33.21 3.39 -35.59
N ASP A 627 -32.32 2.69 -36.28
CA ASP A 627 -32.09 2.83 -37.73
C ASP A 627 -33.18 2.06 -38.55
N LYS A 628 -34.47 2.21 -38.25
CA LYS A 628 -35.57 1.53 -39.01
C LYS A 628 -35.85 2.15 -40.38
N VAL A 629 -35.25 3.30 -40.69
CA VAL A 629 -35.52 4.04 -41.92
C VAL A 629 -34.73 3.42 -43.07
N LYS A 630 -35.43 3.14 -44.18
CA LYS A 630 -34.82 2.65 -45.42
C LYS A 630 -33.88 3.72 -45.98
N TRP A 631 -32.61 3.37 -46.16
CA TRP A 631 -31.58 4.26 -46.73
C TRP A 631 -31.74 4.34 -48.26
N ALA A 632 -32.79 5.04 -48.71
CA ALA A 632 -33.10 5.17 -50.13
C ALA A 632 -32.01 6.00 -50.86
N GLY A 633 -31.29 5.37 -51.79
CA GLY A 633 -30.39 6.03 -52.74
C GLY A 633 -28.92 6.20 -52.32
N VAL A 634 -28.55 5.94 -51.06
CA VAL A 634 -27.16 6.03 -50.58
C VAL A 634 -26.49 4.66 -50.65
N LYS A 635 -25.89 4.33 -51.79
CA LYS A 635 -25.08 3.11 -51.97
C LYS A 635 -23.66 3.37 -51.46
N THR A 636 -23.09 2.42 -50.74
CA THR A 636 -21.64 2.39 -50.47
C THR A 636 -20.88 1.96 -51.74
N GLN A 637 -19.54 2.07 -51.76
CA GLN A 637 -18.72 1.65 -52.91
C GLN A 637 -18.94 0.18 -53.34
N GLN A 638 -19.51 -0.66 -52.49
CA GLN A 638 -19.78 -2.09 -52.72
C GLN A 638 -21.28 -2.40 -52.77
N ALA A 639 -22.11 -1.41 -53.08
CA ALA A 639 -23.57 -1.51 -53.17
C ALA A 639 -24.27 -2.13 -51.92
N THR A 640 -23.69 -1.98 -50.72
CA THR A 640 -24.29 -2.41 -49.44
C THR A 640 -24.86 -1.23 -48.65
N THR A 641 -25.68 -1.52 -47.63
CA THR A 641 -26.23 -0.50 -46.73
C THR A 641 -25.14 0.16 -45.86
N PRO A 642 -25.20 1.48 -45.61
CA PRO A 642 -24.25 2.16 -44.72
C PRO A 642 -24.44 1.78 -43.24
N PHE A 643 -25.65 1.35 -42.85
CA PHE A 643 -25.94 0.85 -41.51
C PHE A 643 -25.08 -0.36 -41.15
N LEU A 644 -24.86 -1.29 -42.10
CA LEU A 644 -24.03 -2.47 -41.88
C LEU A 644 -22.58 -2.10 -41.51
N ASN A 645 -21.96 -1.18 -42.25
CA ASN A 645 -20.59 -0.73 -41.97
C ASN A 645 -20.48 -0.01 -40.62
N LYS A 646 -21.49 0.80 -40.26
CA LYS A 646 -21.54 1.48 -38.97
C LYS A 646 -21.59 0.47 -37.80
N MET A 647 -22.42 -0.57 -37.91
CA MET A 647 -22.53 -1.60 -36.87
C MET A 647 -21.29 -2.50 -36.80
N HIS A 648 -20.72 -2.90 -37.94
CA HIS A 648 -19.46 -3.65 -37.95
C HIS A 648 -18.30 -2.86 -37.32
N ASN A 649 -18.13 -1.59 -37.69
CA ASN A 649 -17.10 -0.74 -37.11
C ASN A 649 -17.29 -0.56 -35.59
N HIS A 650 -18.54 -0.50 -35.12
CA HIS A 650 -18.85 -0.47 -33.70
C HIS A 650 -18.46 -1.80 -33.01
N LEU A 651 -18.83 -2.95 -33.57
CA LEU A 651 -18.43 -4.27 -33.07
C LEU A 651 -16.92 -4.44 -32.99
N MET A 652 -16.19 -4.08 -34.06
CA MET A 652 -14.73 -4.15 -34.10
C MET A 652 -14.07 -3.19 -33.09
N LYS A 653 -14.68 -2.03 -32.83
CA LYS A 653 -14.21 -1.13 -31.76
C LYS A 653 -14.40 -1.77 -30.39
N THR A 654 -15.59 -2.30 -30.11
CA THR A 654 -15.87 -3.02 -28.86
C THR A 654 -14.88 -4.18 -28.65
N LEU A 655 -14.62 -4.98 -29.68
CA LEU A 655 -13.65 -6.08 -29.59
C LEU A 655 -12.25 -5.58 -29.20
N ARG A 656 -11.77 -4.47 -29.77
CA ARG A 656 -10.49 -3.87 -29.38
C ARG A 656 -10.49 -3.37 -27.94
N ASP A 657 -11.58 -2.75 -27.48
CA ASP A 657 -11.68 -2.22 -26.12
C ASP A 657 -11.63 -3.35 -25.06
N PHE A 658 -12.06 -4.58 -25.41
CA PHE A 658 -12.00 -5.76 -24.53
C PHE A 658 -10.71 -6.60 -24.64
N ASP A 659 -9.79 -6.27 -25.54
CA ASP A 659 -8.59 -7.09 -25.83
C ASP A 659 -7.73 -7.31 -24.57
N VAL A 660 -7.43 -6.23 -23.84
CA VAL A 660 -6.64 -6.25 -22.59
C VAL A 660 -7.28 -7.16 -21.53
N ILE A 661 -8.60 -7.12 -21.42
CA ILE A 661 -9.35 -7.89 -20.42
C ILE A 661 -9.29 -9.37 -20.76
N ILE A 662 -9.50 -9.71 -22.02
CA ILE A 662 -9.56 -11.10 -22.49
C ILE A 662 -8.18 -11.75 -22.44
N CYS A 663 -7.12 -11.03 -22.79
CA CYS A 663 -5.75 -11.53 -22.66
C CYS A 663 -5.40 -11.92 -21.22
N ARG A 664 -6.00 -11.27 -20.21
CA ARG A 664 -5.77 -11.58 -18.78
C ARG A 664 -6.75 -12.62 -18.24
N TRP A 665 -8.02 -12.53 -18.65
CA TRP A 665 -9.08 -13.43 -18.21
C TRP A 665 -9.87 -13.98 -19.41
N PRO A 666 -9.37 -15.06 -20.04
CA PRO A 666 -10.00 -15.63 -21.23
C PRO A 666 -11.42 -16.19 -21.01
N GLU A 667 -11.83 -16.41 -19.77
CA GLU A 667 -13.19 -16.87 -19.43
C GLU A 667 -14.31 -15.88 -19.82
N TYR A 668 -13.99 -14.58 -19.96
CA TYR A 668 -14.96 -13.57 -20.43
C TYR A 668 -15.21 -13.62 -21.94
N ILE A 669 -14.48 -14.47 -22.69
CA ILE A 669 -14.75 -14.71 -24.12
C ILE A 669 -16.18 -15.21 -24.31
N PHE A 670 -16.66 -16.14 -23.48
CA PHE A 670 -18.00 -16.74 -23.70
C PHE A 670 -19.16 -15.75 -23.48
N PRO A 671 -19.20 -14.93 -22.40
CA PRO A 671 -20.20 -13.88 -22.29
C PRO A 671 -20.13 -12.85 -23.43
N LEU A 672 -18.93 -12.47 -23.88
CA LEU A 672 -18.75 -11.51 -24.96
C LEU A 672 -19.19 -12.09 -26.31
N GLU A 673 -18.82 -13.34 -26.62
CA GLU A 673 -19.24 -14.06 -27.82
C GLU A 673 -20.76 -14.13 -27.90
N ASN A 674 -21.44 -14.43 -26.78
CA ASN A 674 -22.90 -14.43 -26.73
C ASN A 674 -23.50 -13.06 -27.01
N ALA A 675 -22.93 -11.99 -26.45
CA ALA A 675 -23.38 -10.63 -26.70
C ALA A 675 -23.21 -10.24 -28.18
N ILE A 676 -22.06 -10.54 -28.78
CA ILE A 676 -21.78 -10.28 -30.20
C ILE A 676 -22.72 -11.08 -31.09
N ALA A 677 -22.95 -12.35 -30.75
CA ALA A 677 -23.85 -13.21 -31.51
C ALA A 677 -25.28 -12.68 -31.54
N ASP A 678 -25.77 -12.15 -30.42
CA ASP A 678 -27.08 -11.51 -30.33
C ASP A 678 -27.14 -10.21 -31.16
N ILE A 679 -26.06 -9.42 -31.16
CA ILE A 679 -25.98 -8.19 -31.96
C ILE A 679 -26.01 -8.53 -33.46
N GLU A 680 -25.21 -9.49 -33.93
CA GLU A 680 -25.22 -9.89 -35.35
C GLU A 680 -26.57 -10.47 -35.78
N LYS A 681 -27.24 -11.25 -34.92
CA LYS A 681 -28.61 -11.74 -35.18
C LYS A 681 -29.60 -10.57 -35.31
N GLU A 682 -29.49 -9.55 -34.46
CA GLU A 682 -30.34 -8.36 -34.54
C GLU A 682 -30.02 -7.48 -35.77
N ILE A 683 -28.76 -7.40 -36.20
CA ILE A 683 -28.37 -6.72 -37.45
C ILE A 683 -29.09 -7.38 -38.63
N VAL A 684 -29.09 -8.72 -38.72
CA VAL A 684 -29.81 -9.45 -39.76
C VAL A 684 -31.31 -9.20 -39.68
N ALA A 685 -31.91 -9.28 -38.48
CA ALA A 685 -33.33 -9.00 -38.30
C ALA A 685 -33.71 -7.56 -38.67
N SER A 686 -32.84 -6.60 -38.37
CA SER A 686 -33.03 -5.19 -38.70
C SER A 686 -32.94 -4.94 -40.21
N LEU A 687 -32.02 -5.62 -40.90
CA LEU A 687 -31.95 -5.61 -42.36
C LEU A 687 -33.24 -6.18 -42.97
N GLU A 688 -33.74 -7.31 -42.45
CA GLU A 688 -35.00 -7.89 -42.92
C GLU A 688 -36.19 -6.96 -42.70
N MET A 689 -36.22 -6.23 -41.60
CA MET A 689 -37.26 -5.25 -41.31
C MET A 689 -37.15 -4.00 -42.21
N GLN A 690 -35.94 -3.47 -42.45
CA GLN A 690 -35.70 -2.31 -43.32
C GLN A 690 -36.11 -2.56 -44.78
N TYR A 691 -36.00 -3.80 -45.23
CA TYR A 691 -36.29 -4.25 -46.60
C TYR A 691 -37.52 -5.17 -46.67
N ALA A 692 -38.41 -5.10 -45.68
CA ALA A 692 -39.58 -5.99 -45.58
C ALA A 692 -40.51 -5.90 -46.81
N ASP A 693 -40.59 -4.74 -47.44
CA ASP A 693 -41.37 -4.48 -48.65
C ASP A 693 -40.90 -5.31 -49.85
N VAL A 694 -39.57 -5.42 -50.02
CA VAL A 694 -38.96 -6.19 -51.12
C VAL A 694 -38.77 -7.68 -50.78
N ILE A 695 -38.77 -8.02 -49.49
CA ILE A 695 -38.70 -9.41 -48.99
C ILE A 695 -40.06 -10.12 -49.04
N ALA A 696 -41.17 -9.40 -48.84
CA ALA A 696 -42.51 -10.00 -48.78
C ALA A 696 -42.85 -10.93 -49.98
N PRO A 697 -42.54 -10.57 -51.26
CA PRO A 697 -42.75 -11.47 -52.39
C PRO A 697 -41.91 -12.75 -52.34
N LEU A 698 -40.72 -12.70 -51.73
CA LEU A 698 -39.84 -13.85 -51.56
C LEU A 698 -40.36 -14.78 -50.46
N GLU A 699 -40.85 -14.22 -49.36
CA GLU A 699 -41.41 -15.01 -48.26
C GLU A 699 -42.64 -15.83 -48.68
N GLU A 700 -43.46 -15.32 -49.61
CA GLU A 700 -44.59 -16.08 -50.18
C GLU A 700 -44.13 -17.38 -50.87
N ILE A 701 -42.90 -17.41 -51.41
CA ILE A 701 -42.30 -18.60 -52.03
C ILE A 701 -41.59 -19.47 -51.01
N ILE A 702 -40.83 -18.86 -50.09
CA ILE A 702 -40.06 -19.60 -49.07
C ILE A 702 -41.00 -20.33 -48.10
N LYS A 703 -42.13 -19.70 -47.75
CA LYS A 703 -43.18 -20.27 -46.89
C LYS A 703 -44.50 -20.29 -47.67
N PRO A 704 -44.74 -21.28 -48.54
CA PRO A 704 -46.01 -21.38 -49.26
C PRO A 704 -47.11 -21.62 -48.22
N ARG A 705 -47.91 -20.58 -47.92
CA ARG A 705 -49.08 -20.73 -47.04
C ARG A 705 -50.00 -21.77 -47.67
N ARG A 706 -50.23 -22.88 -46.97
CA ARG A 706 -51.26 -23.87 -47.33
C ARG A 706 -52.59 -23.14 -47.53
N PHE A 707 -53.03 -23.06 -48.78
CA PHE A 707 -54.34 -22.59 -49.23
C PHE A 707 -54.82 -21.23 -48.68
N SER A 708 -54.46 -20.13 -49.35
CA SER A 708 -55.31 -18.93 -49.31
C SER A 708 -56.10 -18.81 -50.61
N LEU A 709 -57.43 -18.80 -50.50
CA LEU A 709 -58.39 -18.57 -51.59
C LEU A 709 -58.08 -17.30 -52.42
N LYS A 710 -57.29 -16.36 -51.87
CA LYS A 710 -56.77 -15.17 -52.56
C LYS A 710 -55.77 -15.48 -53.69
N TYR A 711 -55.01 -16.59 -53.60
CA TYR A 711 -54.08 -17.02 -54.66
C TYR A 711 -54.83 -17.52 -55.90
N ILE A 712 -55.94 -18.23 -55.68
CA ILE A 712 -56.84 -18.71 -56.74
C ILE A 712 -57.66 -17.55 -57.34
N GLN A 713 -58.03 -16.55 -56.54
CA GLN A 713 -58.67 -15.32 -57.04
C GLN A 713 -57.72 -14.39 -57.82
N LYS A 714 -56.43 -14.31 -57.47
CA LYS A 714 -55.44 -13.56 -58.27
C LYS A 714 -55.14 -14.22 -59.62
N LEU A 715 -55.27 -15.54 -59.72
CA LEU A 715 -55.13 -16.28 -60.98
C LEU A 715 -56.35 -16.10 -61.92
N SER A 716 -57.51 -15.68 -61.40
CA SER A 716 -58.72 -15.47 -62.22
C SER A 716 -58.90 -14.03 -62.73
N GLN A 717 -58.05 -13.07 -62.33
CA GLN A 717 -58.06 -11.69 -62.84
C GLN A 717 -56.84 -11.42 -63.75
N ARG A 718 -57.13 -10.76 -64.88
CA ARG A 718 -56.24 -10.50 -66.03
C ARG A 718 -54.88 -9.90 -65.65
N SER A 719 -53.83 -10.41 -66.32
CA SER A 719 -52.46 -9.85 -66.43
C SER A 719 -51.67 -9.74 -65.12
N VAL A 720 -50.98 -10.82 -64.72
CA VAL A 720 -49.95 -10.76 -63.66
C VAL A 720 -48.72 -10.01 -64.19
N PRO A 721 -48.25 -8.93 -63.53
CA PRO A 721 -47.06 -8.19 -63.97
C PRO A 721 -45.79 -9.05 -63.85
N CYS A 722 -44.86 -8.88 -64.79
CA CYS A 722 -43.56 -9.51 -64.78
C CYS A 722 -42.77 -9.06 -63.54
N TYR A 723 -42.23 -10.01 -62.78
CA TYR A 723 -41.39 -9.69 -61.62
C TYR A 723 -40.05 -9.12 -62.08
N THR A 724 -39.61 -8.04 -61.46
CA THR A 724 -38.29 -7.45 -61.67
C THR A 724 -37.58 -7.30 -60.33
N VAL A 725 -36.28 -7.59 -60.31
CA VAL A 725 -35.46 -7.44 -59.10
C VAL A 725 -35.24 -5.94 -58.86
N SER A 726 -35.61 -5.43 -57.71
CA SER A 726 -35.40 -4.00 -57.38
C SER A 726 -33.95 -3.73 -56.95
N ASP A 727 -33.50 -2.48 -57.13
CA ASP A 727 -32.21 -2.01 -56.61
C ASP A 727 -32.06 -2.27 -55.10
N ASP A 728 -33.14 -2.09 -54.34
CA ASP A 728 -33.18 -2.31 -52.90
C ASP A 728 -32.95 -3.78 -52.52
N LEU A 729 -33.47 -4.72 -53.32
CA LEU A 729 -33.22 -6.14 -53.12
C LEU A 729 -31.77 -6.50 -53.45
N GLY A 730 -31.18 -5.82 -54.43
CA GLY A 730 -29.73 -5.83 -54.68
C GLY A 730 -28.93 -5.45 -53.45
N ILE A 731 -29.25 -4.31 -52.85
CA ILE A 731 -28.58 -3.80 -51.64
C ILE A 731 -28.68 -4.81 -50.49
N LEU A 732 -29.86 -5.41 -50.26
CA LEU A 732 -30.05 -6.43 -49.23
C LEU A 732 -29.17 -7.66 -49.47
N LEU A 733 -29.24 -8.27 -50.66
CA LEU A 733 -28.49 -9.50 -50.95
C LEU A 733 -26.97 -9.27 -50.92
N ASN A 734 -26.51 -8.15 -51.47
CA ASN A 734 -25.09 -7.75 -51.39
C ASN A 734 -24.67 -7.56 -49.92
N SER A 735 -25.53 -6.99 -49.08
CA SER A 735 -25.25 -6.79 -47.65
C SER A 735 -25.18 -8.10 -46.86
N VAL A 736 -26.14 -9.02 -47.06
CA VAL A 736 -26.11 -10.36 -46.44
C VAL A 736 -24.89 -11.15 -46.89
N LYS A 737 -24.55 -11.09 -48.19
CA LYS A 737 -23.36 -11.75 -48.74
C LYS A 737 -22.08 -11.19 -48.15
N ARG A 738 -21.95 -9.85 -48.07
CA ARG A 738 -20.79 -9.18 -47.47
C ARG A 738 -20.64 -9.52 -45.99
N MET A 739 -21.74 -9.54 -45.25
CA MET A 739 -21.72 -9.96 -43.85
C MET A 739 -21.20 -11.40 -43.73
N LEU A 740 -21.67 -12.31 -44.58
CA LEU A 740 -21.24 -13.71 -44.59
C LEU A 740 -19.77 -13.93 -44.98
N GLU A 741 -19.25 -13.22 -45.99
CA GLU A 741 -17.92 -13.51 -46.55
C GLU A 741 -16.79 -12.63 -46.03
N VAL A 742 -17.11 -11.46 -45.46
CA VAL A 742 -16.10 -10.45 -45.08
C VAL A 742 -16.23 -10.08 -43.61
N LEU A 743 -17.39 -9.57 -43.20
CA LEU A 743 -17.54 -8.94 -41.88
C LEU A 743 -17.58 -9.95 -40.73
N HIS A 744 -18.44 -10.97 -40.83
CA HIS A 744 -18.56 -12.00 -39.81
C HIS A 744 -17.27 -12.84 -39.66
N PRO A 745 -16.58 -13.27 -40.74
CA PRO A 745 -15.29 -13.96 -40.61
C PRO A 745 -14.20 -13.13 -39.91
N GLU A 746 -14.20 -11.80 -40.05
CA GLU A 746 -13.26 -10.92 -39.34
C GLU A 746 -13.50 -10.96 -37.81
N VAL A 747 -14.77 -10.90 -37.39
CA VAL A 747 -15.18 -11.05 -35.99
C VAL A 747 -14.83 -12.44 -35.45
N GLU A 748 -15.12 -13.48 -36.23
CA GLU A 748 -14.82 -14.87 -35.88
C GLU A 748 -13.31 -15.11 -35.75
N ALA A 749 -12.49 -14.52 -36.63
CA ALA A 749 -11.04 -14.59 -36.55
C ALA A 749 -10.52 -13.99 -35.24
N GLN A 750 -11.03 -12.84 -34.82
CA GLN A 750 -10.63 -12.20 -33.55
C GLN A 750 -10.98 -13.08 -32.34
N ILE A 751 -12.18 -13.65 -32.29
CA ILE A 751 -12.61 -14.51 -31.18
C ILE A 751 -11.81 -15.83 -31.15
N LYS A 752 -11.49 -16.40 -32.33
CA LYS A 752 -10.61 -17.57 -32.43
C LYS A 752 -9.18 -17.28 -31.99
N LEU A 753 -8.65 -16.10 -32.31
CA LEU A 753 -7.33 -15.68 -31.82
C LEU A 753 -7.29 -15.69 -30.29
N TRP A 754 -8.29 -15.12 -29.62
CA TRP A 754 -8.40 -15.18 -28.17
C TRP A 754 -8.62 -16.60 -27.63
N GLY A 755 -9.42 -17.41 -28.34
CA GLY A 755 -9.68 -18.80 -27.99
C GLY A 755 -8.44 -19.69 -27.99
N SER A 756 -7.43 -19.37 -28.79
CA SER A 756 -6.16 -20.11 -28.84
C SER A 756 -5.35 -20.04 -27.52
N CYS A 757 -5.61 -19.02 -26.70
CA CYS A 757 -4.94 -18.80 -25.42
C CYS A 757 -5.59 -19.56 -24.25
N LEU A 758 -6.74 -20.22 -24.45
CA LEU A 758 -7.43 -20.98 -23.40
C LEU A 758 -6.82 -22.38 -23.21
N PRO A 759 -6.50 -22.79 -21.97
CA PRO A 759 -6.25 -24.20 -21.68
C PRO A 759 -7.56 -24.97 -21.92
N GLY A 760 -7.54 -25.91 -22.87
CA GLY A 760 -8.72 -26.59 -23.41
C GLY A 760 -9.48 -27.41 -22.37
N ASN A 761 -10.34 -26.77 -21.59
CA ASN A 761 -11.04 -27.40 -20.46
C ASN A 761 -12.56 -27.12 -20.41
N GLY A 762 -13.19 -26.83 -21.55
CA GLY A 762 -14.65 -26.64 -21.67
C GLY A 762 -15.27 -27.47 -22.79
N SER A 763 -16.55 -27.86 -22.64
CA SER A 763 -17.32 -28.61 -23.65
C SER A 763 -17.78 -27.75 -24.84
N THR A 764 -17.66 -26.43 -24.75
CA THR A 764 -18.06 -25.47 -25.78
C THR A 764 -16.81 -24.74 -26.23
N ALA A 765 -16.47 -24.87 -27.50
CA ALA A 765 -15.30 -24.20 -28.06
C ALA A 765 -15.65 -22.72 -28.33
N PRO A 766 -14.71 -21.78 -28.09
CA PRO A 766 -14.88 -20.41 -28.55
C PRO A 766 -15.18 -20.39 -30.05
N GLY A 767 -16.27 -19.72 -30.45
CA GLY A 767 -16.73 -19.66 -31.85
C GLY A 767 -17.92 -20.56 -32.20
N ASP A 768 -18.40 -21.41 -31.30
CA ASP A 768 -19.60 -22.24 -31.54
C ASP A 768 -20.84 -21.37 -31.80
N ARG A 769 -21.00 -20.25 -31.07
CA ARG A 769 -22.14 -19.34 -31.24
C ARG A 769 -22.03 -18.53 -32.52
N LEU A 770 -20.82 -18.19 -32.94
CA LEU A 770 -20.57 -17.54 -34.23
C LEU A 770 -20.83 -18.51 -35.40
N SER A 771 -20.54 -19.79 -35.22
CA SER A 771 -20.87 -20.84 -36.20
C SER A 771 -22.38 -20.92 -36.46
N GLU A 772 -23.22 -20.74 -35.43
CA GLU A 772 -24.68 -20.63 -35.62
C GLU A 772 -25.07 -19.47 -36.54
N ILE A 773 -24.39 -18.32 -36.43
CA ILE A 773 -24.66 -17.12 -37.23
C ILE A 773 -24.21 -17.34 -38.67
N THR A 774 -23.05 -17.98 -38.87
CA THR A 774 -22.62 -18.42 -40.20
C THR A 774 -23.69 -19.30 -40.86
N VAL A 775 -24.27 -20.25 -40.12
CA VAL A 775 -25.36 -21.10 -40.63
C VAL A 775 -26.61 -20.28 -40.95
N LEU A 776 -26.99 -19.34 -40.09
CA LEU A 776 -28.13 -18.44 -40.29
C LEU A 776 -27.96 -17.60 -41.57
N LEU A 777 -26.82 -16.93 -41.73
CA LEU A 777 -26.49 -16.10 -42.89
C LEU A 777 -26.49 -16.91 -44.18
N ARG A 778 -25.87 -18.10 -44.18
CA ARG A 778 -25.89 -19.03 -45.33
C ARG A 778 -27.31 -19.46 -45.69
N SER A 779 -28.14 -19.75 -44.69
CA SER A 779 -29.54 -20.12 -44.94
C SER A 779 -30.30 -18.97 -45.57
N LYS A 780 -30.28 -17.78 -44.94
CA LYS A 780 -31.01 -16.60 -45.44
C LYS A 780 -30.58 -16.23 -46.87
N PHE A 781 -29.29 -16.19 -47.15
CA PHE A 781 -28.78 -15.90 -48.49
C PHE A 781 -29.26 -16.92 -49.53
N ARG A 782 -29.20 -18.22 -49.21
CA ARG A 782 -29.67 -19.29 -50.10
C ARG A 782 -31.18 -19.21 -50.32
N ASP A 783 -31.95 -18.99 -49.26
CA ASP A 783 -33.40 -18.96 -49.31
C ASP A 783 -33.88 -17.77 -50.16
N TYR A 784 -33.28 -16.59 -50.00
CA TYR A 784 -33.56 -15.42 -50.85
C TYR A 784 -33.14 -15.64 -52.30
N THR A 785 -31.94 -16.16 -52.55
CA THR A 785 -31.46 -16.45 -53.91
C THR A 785 -32.39 -17.41 -54.64
N THR A 786 -32.81 -18.49 -53.96
CA THR A 786 -33.71 -19.49 -54.54
C THR A 786 -35.09 -18.90 -54.83
N ALA A 787 -35.62 -18.08 -53.92
CA ALA A 787 -36.91 -17.41 -54.12
C ALA A 787 -36.90 -16.41 -55.29
N ILE A 788 -35.82 -15.63 -55.44
CA ILE A 788 -35.62 -14.71 -56.57
C ILE A 788 -35.62 -15.49 -57.88
N VAL A 789 -34.84 -16.57 -57.95
CA VAL A 789 -34.76 -17.41 -59.15
C VAL A 789 -36.12 -18.05 -59.47
N GLU A 790 -36.91 -18.45 -58.47
CA GLU A 790 -38.24 -19.01 -58.72
C GLU A 790 -39.21 -17.95 -59.28
N LEU A 791 -39.17 -16.70 -58.80
CA LEU A 791 -39.94 -15.59 -59.38
C LEU A 791 -39.51 -15.29 -60.82
N LEU A 792 -38.21 -15.22 -61.08
CA LEU A 792 -37.67 -15.01 -62.43
C LEU A 792 -38.03 -16.16 -63.37
N THR A 793 -38.00 -17.40 -62.87
CA THR A 793 -38.45 -18.58 -63.63
C THR A 793 -39.94 -18.50 -63.93
N ASN A 794 -40.76 -18.03 -62.99
CA ASN A 794 -42.19 -17.83 -63.21
C ASN A 794 -42.48 -16.80 -64.32
N ASN A 795 -41.63 -15.77 -64.49
CA ASN A 795 -41.75 -14.85 -65.62
C ASN A 795 -41.68 -15.56 -66.97
N THR A 796 -40.80 -16.57 -67.10
CA THR A 796 -40.69 -17.36 -68.34
C THR A 796 -41.97 -18.17 -68.63
N LYS A 797 -42.78 -18.45 -67.61
CA LYS A 797 -44.04 -19.22 -67.71
C LYS A 797 -45.26 -18.35 -68.02
N LEU A 798 -45.15 -17.02 -68.00
CA LEU A 798 -46.26 -16.08 -68.20
C LEU A 798 -46.78 -16.07 -69.65
N GLN A 799 -45.88 -16.16 -70.65
CA GLN A 799 -46.25 -16.18 -72.06
C GLN A 799 -46.08 -17.59 -72.64
N ARG A 800 -46.98 -17.99 -73.57
CA ARG A 800 -46.86 -19.30 -74.27
C ARG A 800 -45.58 -19.39 -75.11
N THR A 801 -45.12 -18.27 -75.66
CA THR A 801 -43.92 -18.16 -76.50
C THR A 801 -42.61 -18.24 -75.72
N THR A 802 -42.63 -18.02 -74.41
CA THR A 802 -41.43 -18.09 -73.54
C THR A 802 -41.41 -19.35 -72.67
N LYS A 803 -42.51 -20.11 -72.63
CA LYS A 803 -42.65 -21.25 -71.74
C LYS A 803 -41.88 -22.46 -72.29
N LEU A 804 -40.85 -22.89 -71.56
CA LEU A 804 -39.96 -23.98 -71.98
C LEU A 804 -40.72 -25.28 -72.33
N LYS A 805 -41.75 -25.63 -71.54
CA LYS A 805 -42.57 -26.81 -71.78
C LYS A 805 -43.33 -26.77 -73.11
N THR A 806 -43.84 -25.61 -73.53
CA THR A 806 -44.56 -25.50 -74.82
C THR A 806 -43.59 -25.52 -75.98
N ILE A 807 -42.44 -24.85 -75.86
CA ILE A 807 -41.35 -24.91 -76.84
C ILE A 807 -40.86 -26.37 -77.01
N LEU A 808 -40.71 -27.12 -75.91
CA LEU A 808 -40.34 -28.53 -75.91
C LEU A 808 -41.42 -29.44 -76.53
N GLN A 809 -42.69 -29.25 -76.20
CA GLN A 809 -43.79 -30.04 -76.77
C GLN A 809 -43.95 -29.80 -78.28
N GLU A 810 -43.78 -28.55 -78.72
CA GLU A 810 -43.86 -28.17 -80.13
C GLU A 810 -42.65 -28.64 -80.95
N SER A 811 -41.49 -28.87 -80.30
CA SER A 811 -40.29 -29.42 -80.97
C SER A 811 -40.49 -30.81 -81.59
N LYS A 812 -41.53 -31.54 -81.18
CA LYS A 812 -41.93 -32.84 -81.77
C LYS A 812 -42.23 -32.75 -83.28
N ASN A 813 -42.77 -31.62 -83.72
CA ASN A 813 -43.35 -31.47 -85.05
C ASN A 813 -42.32 -31.01 -86.11
N HIS A 814 -41.09 -30.70 -85.71
CA HIS A 814 -40.12 -29.99 -86.54
C HIS A 814 -38.76 -30.70 -86.56
N THR A 815 -38.25 -31.02 -87.75
CA THR A 815 -37.04 -31.85 -87.94
C THR A 815 -35.75 -31.02 -88.01
N GLU A 816 -35.86 -29.70 -88.23
CA GLU A 816 -34.74 -28.78 -88.44
C GLU A 816 -34.29 -28.06 -87.16
N SER A 817 -32.97 -28.02 -86.94
CA SER A 817 -32.36 -27.36 -85.76
C SER A 817 -32.49 -25.83 -85.76
N SER A 818 -32.67 -25.22 -86.94
CA SER A 818 -32.87 -23.78 -87.14
C SER A 818 -34.24 -23.30 -86.64
N GLU A 819 -35.28 -24.10 -86.83
CA GLU A 819 -36.66 -23.77 -86.45
C GLU A 819 -36.87 -23.84 -84.93
N ILE A 820 -36.18 -24.76 -84.25
CA ILE A 820 -36.17 -24.83 -82.78
C ILE A 820 -35.44 -23.62 -82.18
N ARG A 821 -34.35 -23.15 -82.82
CA ARG A 821 -33.62 -21.96 -82.39
C ARG A 821 -34.45 -20.68 -82.54
N SER A 822 -35.11 -20.48 -83.68
CA SER A 822 -35.95 -19.28 -83.89
C SER A 822 -37.13 -19.19 -82.93
N ARG A 823 -37.67 -20.33 -82.49
CA ARG A 823 -38.71 -20.36 -81.44
C ARG A 823 -38.19 -20.09 -80.04
N MET A 824 -36.89 -20.29 -79.79
CA MET A 824 -36.26 -19.91 -78.54
C MET A 824 -35.97 -18.41 -78.46
N ASP A 825 -35.92 -17.67 -79.56
CA ASP A 825 -35.57 -16.24 -79.59
C ASP A 825 -36.37 -15.37 -78.58
N PRO A 826 -37.70 -15.53 -78.41
CA PRO A 826 -38.45 -14.77 -77.40
C PRO A 826 -37.98 -15.05 -75.97
N LEU A 827 -37.65 -16.31 -75.66
CA LEU A 827 -37.11 -16.71 -74.36
C LEU A 827 -35.67 -16.23 -74.19
N ILE A 828 -34.83 -16.34 -75.21
CA ILE A 828 -33.44 -15.86 -75.19
C ILE A 828 -33.41 -14.35 -74.92
N ASN A 829 -34.26 -13.57 -75.58
CA ASN A 829 -34.35 -12.13 -75.37
C ASN A 829 -34.79 -11.79 -73.93
N LEU A 830 -35.79 -12.51 -73.40
CA LEU A 830 -36.24 -12.33 -72.02
C LEU A 830 -35.13 -12.66 -71.01
N LEU A 831 -34.44 -13.79 -71.19
CA LEU A 831 -33.35 -14.23 -70.31
C LEU A 831 -32.16 -13.28 -70.40
N THR A 832 -31.76 -12.84 -71.59
CA THR A 832 -30.68 -11.88 -71.80
C THR A 832 -30.99 -10.55 -71.10
N GLY A 833 -32.20 -10.01 -71.29
CA GLY A 833 -32.63 -8.78 -70.63
C GLY A 833 -32.66 -8.93 -69.10
N THR A 834 -33.04 -10.10 -68.60
CA THR A 834 -33.01 -10.40 -67.16
C THR A 834 -31.57 -10.45 -66.65
N ILE A 835 -30.65 -11.16 -67.31
CA ILE A 835 -29.24 -11.27 -66.91
C ILE A 835 -28.57 -9.89 -66.87
N ILE A 836 -28.77 -9.06 -67.90
CA ILE A 836 -28.24 -7.68 -67.93
C ILE A 836 -28.80 -6.85 -66.77
N HIS A 837 -30.07 -7.03 -66.42
CA HIS A 837 -30.66 -6.34 -65.27
C HIS A 837 -30.07 -6.82 -63.94
N LEU A 838 -29.82 -8.13 -63.78
CA LEU A 838 -29.20 -8.68 -62.57
C LEU A 838 -27.78 -8.14 -62.38
N ASP A 839 -27.01 -7.98 -63.46
CA ASP A 839 -25.64 -7.42 -63.42
C ASP A 839 -25.61 -5.97 -62.92
N ARG A 840 -26.65 -5.18 -63.23
CA ARG A 840 -26.76 -3.80 -62.74
C ARG A 840 -27.09 -3.69 -61.26
N VAL A 841 -27.76 -4.70 -60.71
CA VAL A 841 -28.34 -4.65 -59.36
C VAL A 841 -27.44 -5.36 -58.33
N PHE A 842 -26.74 -6.42 -58.74
CA PHE A 842 -25.93 -7.24 -57.84
C PHE A 842 -24.43 -7.00 -58.01
N GLU A 843 -23.68 -7.11 -56.91
CA GLU A 843 -22.22 -7.19 -56.96
C GLU A 843 -21.76 -8.46 -57.68
N PRO A 844 -20.55 -8.49 -58.29
CA PRO A 844 -20.10 -9.58 -59.17
C PRO A 844 -20.30 -10.98 -58.60
N ARG A 845 -19.95 -11.20 -57.32
CA ARG A 845 -20.10 -12.50 -56.66
C ARG A 845 -21.57 -12.93 -56.48
N VAL A 846 -22.44 -11.98 -56.13
CA VAL A 846 -23.88 -12.24 -55.96
C VAL A 846 -24.51 -12.48 -57.33
N PHE A 847 -24.16 -11.66 -58.33
CA PHE A 847 -24.59 -11.83 -59.72
C PHE A 847 -24.26 -13.21 -60.27
N ILE A 848 -23.00 -13.64 -60.16
CA ILE A 848 -22.54 -14.96 -60.61
C ILE A 848 -23.36 -16.05 -59.93
N GLN A 849 -23.52 -15.99 -58.60
CA GLN A 849 -24.24 -17.01 -57.86
C GLN A 849 -25.73 -17.08 -58.21
N VAL A 850 -26.41 -15.94 -58.36
CA VAL A 850 -27.82 -15.89 -58.79
C VAL A 850 -27.97 -16.44 -60.21
N CYS A 851 -27.09 -16.06 -61.14
CA CYS A 851 -27.13 -16.56 -62.52
C CYS A 851 -26.87 -18.07 -62.60
N ARG A 852 -25.94 -18.61 -61.81
CA ARG A 852 -25.70 -20.06 -61.74
C ARG A 852 -26.93 -20.81 -61.21
N VAL A 853 -27.58 -20.30 -60.16
CA VAL A 853 -28.81 -20.90 -59.63
C VAL A 853 -29.94 -20.79 -60.66
N PHE A 854 -30.03 -19.70 -61.41
CA PHE A 854 -31.01 -19.51 -62.48
C PHE A 854 -30.79 -20.49 -63.63
N TRP A 855 -29.55 -20.63 -64.10
CA TRP A 855 -29.17 -21.61 -65.11
C TRP A 855 -29.51 -23.03 -64.67
N ASN A 856 -29.17 -23.39 -63.41
CA ASN A 856 -29.52 -24.69 -62.84
C ASN A 856 -31.05 -24.90 -62.80
N ARG A 857 -31.83 -23.87 -62.47
CA ARG A 857 -33.29 -23.97 -62.44
C ARG A 857 -33.90 -24.16 -63.83
N MET A 858 -33.38 -23.47 -64.84
CA MET A 858 -33.79 -23.68 -66.24
C MET A 858 -33.44 -25.09 -66.72
N GLY A 859 -32.27 -25.62 -66.34
CA GLY A 859 -31.91 -27.01 -66.58
C GLY A 859 -32.86 -28.02 -65.92
N GLN A 860 -33.28 -27.75 -64.69
CA GLN A 860 -34.28 -28.59 -63.99
C GLN A 860 -35.64 -28.61 -64.70
N GLU A 861 -36.07 -27.52 -65.36
CA GLU A 861 -37.31 -27.53 -66.13
C GLU A 861 -37.22 -28.41 -67.39
N VAL A 862 -36.04 -28.52 -68.02
CA VAL A 862 -35.80 -29.50 -69.09
C VAL A 862 -35.74 -30.92 -68.53
N GLN A 863 -35.05 -31.12 -67.42
CA GLN A 863 -34.94 -32.42 -66.75
C GLN A 863 -36.32 -32.98 -66.37
N ARG A 864 -37.17 -32.17 -65.72
CA ARG A 864 -38.54 -32.53 -65.36
C ARG A 864 -39.39 -32.91 -66.57
N PHE A 865 -39.17 -32.25 -67.71
CA PHE A 865 -39.85 -32.59 -68.96
C PHE A 865 -39.41 -33.97 -69.46
N LEU A 866 -38.10 -34.23 -69.52
CA LEU A 866 -37.53 -35.52 -69.93
C LEU A 866 -37.95 -36.68 -69.00
N ASP A 867 -38.06 -36.43 -67.70
CA ASP A 867 -38.50 -37.44 -66.73
C ASP A 867 -39.99 -37.81 -66.89
N THR A 868 -40.82 -36.87 -67.36
CA THR A 868 -42.26 -37.08 -67.55
C THR A 868 -42.57 -37.80 -68.87
N GLU A 869 -41.75 -37.62 -69.89
CA GLU A 869 -42.03 -37.98 -71.28
C GLU A 869 -40.93 -38.90 -71.86
N LYS A 870 -40.72 -40.07 -71.23
CA LYS A 870 -39.55 -40.95 -71.45
C LYS A 870 -39.46 -41.66 -72.81
N GLU A 871 -40.46 -41.54 -73.68
CA GLU A 871 -40.69 -42.51 -74.77
C GLU A 871 -40.48 -41.99 -76.22
N SER A 872 -39.95 -40.78 -76.45
CA SER A 872 -39.77 -40.28 -77.85
C SER A 872 -38.38 -39.71 -78.19
N GLU A 873 -37.77 -40.27 -79.23
CA GLU A 873 -36.46 -39.88 -79.78
C GLU A 873 -36.42 -38.42 -80.26
N SER A 874 -37.53 -37.91 -80.80
CA SER A 874 -37.68 -36.53 -81.25
C SER A 874 -37.52 -35.50 -80.11
N TRP A 875 -37.96 -35.85 -78.89
CA TRP A 875 -37.85 -34.98 -77.72
C TRP A 875 -36.44 -34.92 -77.15
N TYR A 876 -35.65 -36.00 -77.25
CA TYR A 876 -34.24 -35.98 -76.87
C TYR A 876 -33.42 -35.08 -77.81
N LYS A 877 -33.68 -35.14 -79.13
CA LYS A 877 -33.01 -34.27 -80.11
C LYS A 877 -33.35 -32.79 -79.90
N GLY A 878 -34.63 -32.46 -79.67
CA GLY A 878 -35.07 -31.11 -79.33
C GLY A 878 -34.48 -30.60 -78.00
N SER A 879 -34.48 -31.45 -76.97
CA SER A 879 -33.93 -31.10 -75.65
C SER A 879 -32.41 -30.90 -75.66
N ARG A 880 -31.65 -31.67 -76.45
CA ARG A 880 -30.20 -31.44 -76.68
C ARG A 880 -29.93 -30.04 -77.25
N ILE A 881 -30.72 -29.61 -78.23
CA ILE A 881 -30.57 -28.29 -78.84
C ILE A 881 -30.92 -27.20 -77.81
N ILE A 882 -32.04 -27.34 -77.10
CA ILE A 882 -32.49 -26.35 -76.11
C ILE A 882 -31.48 -26.19 -74.96
N ILE A 883 -30.96 -27.29 -74.42
CA ILE A 883 -29.95 -27.20 -73.34
C ILE A 883 -28.66 -26.57 -73.84
N SER A 884 -28.21 -26.88 -75.06
CA SER A 884 -27.00 -26.26 -75.63
C SER A 884 -27.15 -24.76 -75.86
N VAL A 885 -28.37 -24.29 -76.17
CA VAL A 885 -28.64 -22.85 -76.32
C VAL A 885 -28.66 -22.17 -74.96
N LEU A 886 -29.25 -22.77 -73.92
CA LEU A 886 -29.22 -22.24 -72.56
C LEU A 886 -27.80 -22.17 -72.01
N ASP A 887 -26.98 -23.20 -72.24
CA ASP A 887 -25.58 -23.23 -71.80
C ASP A 887 -24.76 -22.13 -72.45
N ASN A 888 -24.86 -22.00 -73.77
CA ASN A 888 -24.19 -20.93 -74.50
C ASN A 888 -24.68 -19.55 -74.04
N LEU A 889 -25.98 -19.39 -73.77
CA LEU A 889 -26.55 -18.11 -73.33
C LEU A 889 -26.00 -17.69 -71.97
N PHE A 890 -26.13 -18.53 -70.93
CA PHE A 890 -25.66 -18.19 -69.59
C PHE A 890 -24.14 -18.05 -69.55
N ALA A 891 -23.38 -18.96 -70.18
CA ALA A 891 -21.93 -18.88 -70.21
C ALA A 891 -21.44 -17.62 -70.94
N SER A 892 -21.96 -17.32 -72.14
CA SER A 892 -21.53 -16.14 -72.90
C SER A 892 -21.90 -14.82 -72.22
N GLN A 893 -23.11 -14.72 -71.64
CA GLN A 893 -23.55 -13.49 -70.99
C GLN A 893 -22.82 -13.25 -69.67
N MET A 894 -22.62 -14.28 -68.84
CA MET A 894 -21.85 -14.15 -67.61
C MET A 894 -20.38 -13.78 -67.91
N GLN A 895 -19.76 -14.43 -68.91
CA GLN A 895 -18.39 -14.13 -69.31
C GLN A 895 -18.23 -12.72 -69.91
N HIS A 896 -19.21 -12.26 -70.69
CA HIS A 896 -19.19 -10.92 -71.28
C HIS A 896 -19.32 -9.81 -70.22
N LEU A 897 -20.18 -10.01 -69.20
CA LEU A 897 -20.48 -9.00 -68.20
C LEU A 897 -19.48 -8.98 -67.02
N GLN A 898 -18.89 -10.13 -66.66
CA GLN A 898 -18.06 -10.27 -65.45
C GLN A 898 -16.74 -11.03 -65.69
N ALA A 899 -16.09 -10.83 -66.84
CA ALA A 899 -14.87 -11.54 -67.25
C ALA A 899 -13.76 -11.55 -66.18
N ASP A 900 -13.56 -10.43 -65.48
CA ASP A 900 -12.46 -10.26 -64.52
C ASP A 900 -12.73 -10.88 -63.13
N SER A 901 -13.99 -11.20 -62.81
CA SER A 901 -14.40 -11.70 -61.48
C SER A 901 -14.75 -13.19 -61.46
N MET A 902 -14.68 -13.89 -62.59
CA MET A 902 -15.07 -15.31 -62.71
C MET A 902 -13.91 -16.26 -62.46
N GLU A 903 -14.16 -17.31 -61.67
CA GLU A 903 -13.22 -18.44 -61.55
C GLU A 903 -13.47 -19.50 -62.63
N GLN A 904 -12.47 -20.32 -62.93
CA GLN A 904 -12.61 -21.42 -63.92
C GLN A 904 -13.72 -22.43 -63.55
N LYS A 905 -14.07 -22.51 -62.26
CA LYS A 905 -15.18 -23.32 -61.73
C LYS A 905 -16.57 -22.71 -61.98
N ASP A 906 -16.65 -21.42 -62.31
CA ASP A 906 -17.90 -20.69 -62.58
C ASP A 906 -18.41 -20.86 -64.00
N LEU A 907 -17.53 -21.25 -64.93
CA LEU A 907 -17.85 -21.56 -66.32
C LEU A 907 -18.42 -22.97 -66.51
N GLY A 908 -18.28 -23.85 -65.51
CA GLY A 908 -18.81 -25.21 -65.55
C GLY A 908 -20.33 -25.27 -65.43
N ALA A 909 -20.96 -26.08 -66.29
CA ALA A 909 -22.40 -26.31 -66.30
C ALA A 909 -22.92 -26.75 -64.92
N PRO A 910 -24.05 -26.18 -64.43
CA PRO A 910 -24.65 -26.57 -63.15
C PRO A 910 -25.12 -28.03 -63.10
N GLN A 911 -25.34 -28.54 -61.89
CA GLN A 911 -25.61 -29.96 -61.66
C GLN A 911 -26.79 -30.52 -62.48
N SER A 912 -27.94 -29.85 -62.52
CA SER A 912 -29.10 -30.33 -63.28
C SER A 912 -28.83 -30.37 -64.79
N VAL A 913 -28.04 -29.42 -65.29
CA VAL A 913 -27.65 -29.33 -66.69
C VAL A 913 -26.70 -30.47 -67.06
N VAL A 914 -25.74 -30.77 -66.18
CA VAL A 914 -24.85 -31.94 -66.33
C VAL A 914 -25.64 -33.25 -66.30
N GLU A 915 -26.63 -33.38 -65.40
CA GLU A 915 -27.52 -34.53 -65.35
C GLU A 915 -28.34 -34.69 -66.64
N VAL A 916 -28.87 -33.59 -67.18
CA VAL A 916 -29.56 -33.57 -68.48
C VAL A 916 -28.61 -33.98 -69.62
N HIS A 917 -27.39 -33.45 -69.67
CA HIS A 917 -26.37 -33.90 -70.66
C HIS A 917 -26.06 -35.39 -70.53
N ASN A 918 -25.95 -35.90 -69.30
CA ASN A 918 -25.73 -37.32 -69.04
C ASN A 918 -26.90 -38.18 -69.51
N MET A 919 -28.14 -37.79 -69.21
CA MET A 919 -29.36 -38.47 -69.70
C MET A 919 -29.40 -38.49 -71.22
N LEU A 920 -29.11 -37.34 -71.85
CA LEU A 920 -29.07 -37.20 -73.31
C LEU A 920 -27.92 -37.99 -73.95
N SER A 921 -26.80 -38.24 -73.26
CA SER A 921 -25.66 -39.00 -73.78
C SER A 921 -25.79 -40.52 -73.66
N LYS A 922 -26.57 -41.03 -72.69
CA LYS A 922 -26.71 -42.47 -72.42
C LYS A 922 -27.46 -43.22 -73.52
N GLU A 923 -28.40 -42.59 -74.22
CA GLU A 923 -29.10 -43.22 -75.35
C GLU A 923 -28.22 -43.43 -76.59
N ASN A 924 -27.12 -42.69 -76.74
CA ASN A 924 -26.17 -42.93 -77.84
C ASN A 924 -25.42 -44.27 -77.71
N LYS A 925 -25.48 -44.93 -76.54
CA LYS A 925 -24.84 -46.24 -76.30
C LYS A 925 -25.78 -47.44 -76.52
N GLY A 926 -27.03 -47.20 -76.94
CA GLY A 926 -28.03 -48.24 -77.21
C GLY A 926 -28.04 -48.80 -78.64
N CYS A 927 -27.18 -48.31 -79.54
CA CYS A 927 -27.03 -48.84 -80.90
C CYS A 927 -25.55 -49.17 -81.19
N ILE A 928 -25.10 -50.36 -80.76
CA ILE A 928 -24.17 -51.22 -81.51
C ILE A 928 -24.75 -52.63 -81.47
#